data_AF-A0A1Y0RH16-F1
#
_entry.id   AF-A0A1Y0RH16-F1
#
_cell.length_a   1.000
_cell.length_b   1.000
_cell.length_c   1.000
_cell.angle_alpha   90.00
_cell.angle_beta   90.00
_cell.angle_gamma   90.00
#
_symmetry.space_group_name_H-M   'P 1'
#
loop_
_entity.id
_entity.type
_entity.pdbx_description
1 polymer ?
#
loop_
_entity_poly.entity_id
_entity_poly.type
_entity_poly.pdbx_seq_one_letter_code
_entity_poly.pdbx_strand_id
1 'polypeptide(L)'
;MLTIDFTGQSKNNIYNAYLSRIILNQNTHAPLIKVGYGEVQKIVVETPTNIVVLPQGWTEVKAVVINGRSLTPAQNPESPQENEYVYNPYTNTVQVSGEARSVQIYGTVEDVGFIPPLLPPPYPSLFTQLPLQGTIQLNRQFEQQPSASFEMELTLDKSTLQQIFAPGAELDLYGLPLRINNISITELSRAIYPDARCKLSVSLGSRWENYLEKPIFLREDGKNNAAVDEPFQDSECISSATGVLAGAVSTTVQKLLERAGIKYIGPELPLVPVPRDTPRDAIANPAQLLQERLRVANSFLRWSNPAGVEAVPIDSVGVWTYQESDILGEVETGYEAIGKESKKPIVISDLNPVAPDLVNFPSSITLPPVPNLKKETMTALGFEYPNVEMSGRFSEIANNAAERTQGSSVPRYERKEPQREERVDGDVYAHVPLEGMSLIQTMSLCFDIGGQTKTRSFTTLEDGAEISVINEVWGFAFTAIQIYEAASGTLRGGVGECWKLLKQTRTDYTYDPTTGYLLYVTESGVNTVRFKQENAESPETLQLGASDPEYALYNFIKIPVVSRTSYKLQLMPEYSTGGFEVIKVCNRDGTSSLIPLINPDYAPPYYVAHERTESVAFTSKANPANEGLSASRGDKLEPPLIVGEESCFEAITQITPAVYEEKYIGSRNGLPIYQRGREISPQKWVKYVKKFKAQGQAIASALEETSIEQGTGNPPTAQKRPPKYEREEPQSTVPKQQYRYYLQSAGYTMDDPIGGTESFPLARTLEEALTAARCKYAIENWRSGLQERLQIPGNLGIKEGDRFNYWCNGEYRERVVLGASTTLNILGIVDGQPRVTAVTSLTLGRWGLAGQGFPDISYKKVSVPKQVNSAISVLGFQVVSAQLGQVLDWSNIRSRRNP
;
A
#
# COMPACT_ATOMS: atom_id res chain seq x y z
N MET A 1 -17.89 26.72 -35.86
CA MET A 1 -17.81 26.64 -37.33
C MET A 1 -17.39 25.21 -37.64
N LEU A 2 -18.31 24.39 -38.17
CA LEU A 2 -18.08 22.97 -38.49
C LEU A 2 -17.41 22.89 -39.86
N THR A 3 -16.21 22.31 -39.93
CA THR A 3 -15.53 22.06 -41.21
C THR A 3 -15.62 20.56 -41.49
N ILE A 4 -16.49 20.16 -42.43
CA ILE A 4 -16.64 18.77 -42.86
C ILE A 4 -15.69 18.55 -44.03
N ASP A 5 -14.72 17.64 -43.89
CA ASP A 5 -13.82 17.25 -44.96
C ASP A 5 -14.45 16.12 -45.78
N PHE A 6 -14.69 16.37 -47.07
CA PHE A 6 -15.31 15.42 -47.99
C PHE A 6 -14.27 14.59 -48.76
N THR A 7 -12.98 14.70 -48.44
CA THR A 7 -11.90 14.04 -49.18
C THR A 7 -11.62 12.61 -48.69
N GLY A 8 -12.56 11.69 -48.90
CA GLY A 8 -12.34 10.26 -48.65
C GLY A 8 -13.59 9.42 -48.86
N GLN A 9 -13.57 8.52 -49.85
CA GLN A 9 -14.70 7.64 -50.18
C GLN A 9 -15.04 6.63 -49.07
N SER A 10 -16.34 6.34 -48.92
CA SER A 10 -16.81 4.95 -48.86
C SER A 10 -18.18 4.81 -49.52
N LYS A 11 -18.44 3.64 -50.13
CA LYS A 11 -19.65 3.27 -50.89
C LYS A 11 -20.96 3.23 -50.08
N ASN A 12 -20.98 3.69 -48.82
CA ASN A 12 -22.08 3.48 -47.87
C ASN A 12 -22.75 4.75 -47.32
N ASN A 13 -22.64 5.93 -47.96
CA ASN A 13 -23.41 7.14 -47.61
C ASN A 13 -23.25 7.67 -46.15
N ILE A 14 -22.25 7.20 -45.41
CA ILE A 14 -21.94 7.65 -44.04
C ILE A 14 -20.65 8.48 -44.07
N TYR A 15 -20.73 9.73 -43.63
CA TYR A 15 -19.58 10.61 -43.47
C TYR A 15 -19.30 10.86 -41.98
N ASN A 16 -18.06 10.61 -41.54
CA ASN A 16 -17.60 10.95 -40.20
C ASN A 16 -17.00 12.36 -40.24
N ALA A 17 -17.61 13.32 -39.54
CA ALA A 17 -17.07 14.67 -39.43
C ALA A 17 -16.37 14.87 -38.07
N TYR A 18 -15.13 15.38 -38.10
CA TYR A 18 -14.41 15.81 -36.90
C TYR A 18 -14.70 17.29 -36.62
N LEU A 19 -15.02 17.61 -35.37
CA LEU A 19 -15.18 19.00 -34.92
C LEU A 19 -13.79 19.63 -34.74
N SER A 20 -13.17 20.06 -35.85
CA SER A 20 -11.75 20.42 -35.95
C SER A 20 -11.36 21.79 -35.36
N ARG A 21 -12.18 22.41 -34.51
CA ARG A 21 -11.75 23.63 -33.79
C ARG A 21 -12.39 23.77 -32.42
N ILE A 22 -11.98 22.89 -31.50
CA ILE A 22 -11.75 23.26 -30.11
C ILE A 22 -10.23 23.19 -29.93
N ILE A 23 -9.58 24.36 -29.89
CA ILE A 23 -8.23 24.43 -29.32
C ILE A 23 -8.46 24.19 -27.83
N LEU A 24 -8.04 23.04 -27.27
CA LEU A 24 -7.45 22.88 -25.93
C LEU A 24 -7.40 21.41 -25.45
N ASN A 25 -6.20 21.02 -24.98
CA ASN A 25 -5.83 19.88 -24.11
C ASN A 25 -6.03 18.45 -24.63
N GLN A 26 -4.94 17.66 -24.51
CA GLN A 26 -4.71 16.30 -25.01
C GLN A 26 -5.69 15.20 -24.55
N ASN A 27 -6.76 15.53 -23.83
CA ASN A 27 -7.70 14.54 -23.24
C ASN A 27 -9.19 14.80 -23.56
N THR A 28 -9.53 15.69 -24.49
CA THR A 28 -10.94 15.92 -24.87
C THR A 28 -11.28 15.25 -26.19
N HIS A 29 -12.07 14.17 -26.14
CA HIS A 29 -12.70 13.61 -27.32
C HIS A 29 -13.77 14.60 -27.81
N ALA A 30 -13.50 15.31 -28.91
CA ALA A 30 -14.55 16.03 -29.61
C ALA A 30 -15.63 15.01 -30.03
N PRO A 31 -16.93 15.26 -29.76
CA PRO A 31 -17.98 14.34 -30.15
C PRO A 31 -17.92 14.13 -31.67
N LEU A 32 -17.90 12.86 -32.09
CA LEU A 32 -18.04 12.50 -33.49
C LEU A 32 -19.48 12.80 -33.89
N ILE A 33 -19.67 13.70 -34.85
CA ILE A 33 -20.97 13.93 -35.45
C ILE A 33 -21.05 12.99 -36.65
N LYS A 34 -21.88 11.96 -36.53
CA LYS A 34 -22.25 11.10 -37.66
C LYS A 34 -23.39 11.80 -38.38
N VAL A 35 -23.12 12.32 -39.58
CA VAL A 35 -24.18 12.80 -40.46
C VAL A 35 -24.42 11.70 -41.49
N GLY A 36 -25.52 10.97 -41.33
CA GLY A 36 -25.99 10.04 -42.34
C GLY A 36 -26.62 10.85 -43.47
N TYR A 37 -26.01 10.88 -44.65
CA TYR A 37 -26.59 11.53 -45.82
C TYR A 37 -27.14 10.47 -46.77
N GLY A 38 -28.46 10.36 -46.87
CA GLY A 38 -29.08 9.60 -47.96
C GLY A 38 -29.24 8.10 -47.71
N GLU A 39 -29.46 7.67 -46.47
CA GLU A 39 -29.94 6.31 -46.20
C GLU A 39 -31.40 6.20 -46.68
N VAL A 40 -31.65 5.32 -47.65
CA VAL A 40 -32.99 5.13 -48.23
C VAL A 40 -33.82 4.23 -47.31
N GLN A 41 -34.75 4.82 -46.57
CA GLN A 41 -35.71 4.08 -45.77
C GLN A 41 -36.97 3.75 -46.60
N LYS A 42 -37.62 2.65 -46.24
CA LYS A 42 -38.85 2.16 -46.88
C LYS A 42 -39.99 2.10 -45.87
N ILE A 43 -41.15 2.60 -46.26
CA ILE A 43 -42.40 2.49 -45.51
C ILE A 43 -43.39 1.72 -46.35
N VAL A 44 -44.17 0.84 -45.73
CA VAL A 44 -45.26 0.09 -46.37
C VAL A 44 -46.56 0.45 -45.66
N VAL A 45 -47.54 0.94 -46.41
CA VAL A 45 -48.89 1.27 -45.91
C VAL A 45 -49.88 0.31 -46.55
N GLU A 46 -50.47 -0.57 -45.75
CA GLU A 46 -51.34 -1.67 -46.21
C GLU A 46 -52.81 -1.25 -46.44
N THR A 47 -53.21 -0.06 -46.00
CA THR A 47 -54.53 0.54 -46.29
C THR A 47 -54.39 2.06 -46.43
N PRO A 48 -53.78 2.54 -47.52
CA PRO A 48 -53.46 3.95 -47.66
C PRO A 48 -54.73 4.79 -47.84
N THR A 49 -54.87 5.84 -47.03
CA THR A 49 -55.66 7.01 -47.42
C THR A 49 -54.98 7.73 -48.58
N ASN A 50 -55.71 8.54 -49.35
CA ASN A 50 -55.14 9.31 -50.47
C ASN A 50 -53.92 10.17 -50.08
N ILE A 51 -53.74 10.45 -48.79
CA ILE A 51 -52.60 11.16 -48.21
C ILE A 51 -51.93 10.23 -47.18
N VAL A 52 -50.62 10.05 -47.31
CA VAL A 52 -49.76 9.31 -46.37
C VAL A 52 -48.83 10.30 -45.67
N VAL A 53 -48.82 10.30 -44.34
CA VAL A 53 -47.88 11.11 -43.54
C VAL A 53 -46.55 10.37 -43.47
N LEU A 54 -45.45 11.08 -43.76
CA LEU A 54 -44.10 10.52 -43.69
C LEU A 54 -43.49 10.69 -42.27
N PRO A 55 -42.55 9.83 -41.86
CA PRO A 55 -41.81 9.95 -40.61
C PRO A 55 -41.02 11.26 -40.55
N GLN A 56 -40.88 11.79 -39.34
CA GLN A 56 -40.04 12.98 -39.11
C GLN A 56 -38.57 12.66 -39.46
N GLY A 57 -37.89 13.58 -40.15
CA GLY A 57 -36.49 13.44 -40.58
C GLY A 57 -36.27 13.03 -42.04
N TRP A 58 -37.34 12.72 -42.78
CA TRP A 58 -37.25 12.53 -44.23
C TRP A 58 -37.03 13.85 -44.94
N THR A 59 -35.98 13.96 -45.74
CA THR A 59 -35.65 15.17 -46.50
C THR A 59 -36.13 15.11 -47.95
N GLU A 60 -36.25 13.91 -48.52
CA GLU A 60 -36.66 13.69 -49.90
C GLU A 60 -37.42 12.36 -50.05
N VAL A 61 -38.41 12.32 -50.94
CA VAL A 61 -39.06 11.08 -51.41
C VAL A 61 -38.41 10.64 -52.72
N LYS A 62 -37.74 9.49 -52.70
CA LYS A 62 -37.03 8.92 -53.85
C LYS A 62 -37.93 8.14 -54.80
N ALA A 63 -38.88 7.39 -54.26
CA ALA A 63 -39.83 6.62 -55.06
C ALA A 63 -41.11 6.32 -54.29
N VAL A 64 -42.22 6.21 -55.01
CA VAL A 64 -43.50 5.73 -54.49
C VAL A 64 -43.94 4.57 -55.38
N VAL A 65 -44.31 3.44 -54.78
CA VAL A 65 -44.71 2.22 -55.47
C VAL A 65 -46.08 1.79 -54.99
N ILE A 66 -47.06 1.68 -55.90
CA ILE A 66 -48.39 1.13 -55.61
C ILE A 66 -48.54 -0.22 -56.30
N ASN A 67 -49.01 -1.24 -55.59
CA ASN A 67 -49.31 -2.57 -56.15
C ASN A 67 -48.16 -3.14 -57.03
N GLY A 68 -46.90 -2.83 -56.69
CA GLY A 68 -45.71 -3.25 -57.44
C GLY A 68 -45.30 -2.37 -58.65
N ARG A 69 -45.98 -1.25 -58.90
CA ARG A 69 -45.64 -0.27 -59.95
C ARG A 69 -45.12 1.04 -59.35
N SER A 70 -43.97 1.51 -59.83
CA SER A 70 -43.44 2.83 -59.45
C SER A 70 -44.25 3.95 -60.09
N LEU A 71 -44.55 4.97 -59.31
CA LEU A 71 -45.28 6.16 -59.72
C LEU A 71 -44.32 7.27 -60.13
N THR A 72 -44.81 8.20 -60.94
CA THR A 72 -44.08 9.42 -61.30
C THR A 72 -44.56 10.62 -60.47
N PRO A 73 -43.70 11.61 -60.16
CA PRO A 73 -44.15 12.86 -59.57
C PRO A 73 -45.21 13.52 -60.47
N ALA A 74 -46.27 14.08 -59.86
CA ALA A 74 -47.35 14.70 -60.61
C ALA A 74 -46.86 15.92 -61.42
N GLN A 75 -47.24 15.98 -62.69
CA GLN A 75 -46.91 17.16 -63.52
C GLN A 75 -47.67 18.42 -63.05
N ASN A 76 -48.88 18.24 -62.53
CA ASN A 76 -49.66 19.29 -61.89
C ASN A 76 -50.06 18.86 -60.46
N PRO A 77 -49.42 19.43 -59.41
CA PRO A 77 -49.69 19.07 -58.01
C PRO A 77 -51.14 19.29 -57.55
N GLU A 78 -51.88 20.21 -58.19
CA GLU A 78 -53.28 20.50 -57.85
C GLU A 78 -54.27 19.50 -58.47
N SER A 79 -53.84 18.72 -59.46
CA SER A 79 -54.67 17.74 -60.18
C SER A 79 -53.87 16.50 -60.61
N PRO A 80 -53.42 15.66 -59.64
CA PRO A 80 -52.58 14.50 -59.93
C PRO A 80 -53.33 13.44 -60.72
N GLN A 81 -52.76 13.01 -61.84
CA GLN A 81 -53.34 11.99 -62.73
C GLN A 81 -53.13 10.57 -62.18
N GLU A 82 -53.85 9.60 -62.72
CA GLU A 82 -53.70 8.19 -62.34
C GLU A 82 -52.26 7.71 -62.56
N ASN A 83 -51.67 7.09 -61.54
CA ASN A 83 -50.25 6.69 -61.46
C ASN A 83 -49.25 7.83 -61.14
N GLU A 84 -49.72 8.99 -60.68
CA GLU A 84 -48.87 10.07 -60.17
C GLU A 84 -48.91 10.20 -58.63
N TYR A 85 -47.85 10.79 -58.06
CA TYR A 85 -47.80 11.17 -56.64
C TYR A 85 -47.40 12.65 -56.45
N VAL A 86 -47.89 13.26 -55.37
CA VAL A 86 -47.51 14.61 -54.94
C VAL A 86 -46.82 14.49 -53.59
N TYR A 87 -45.55 14.90 -53.51
CA TYR A 87 -44.85 15.04 -52.23
C TYR A 87 -44.90 16.50 -51.78
N ASN A 88 -45.45 16.74 -50.59
CA ASN A 88 -45.44 18.07 -49.96
C ASN A 88 -44.40 18.09 -48.82
N PRO A 89 -43.25 18.78 -49.01
CA PRO A 89 -42.19 18.82 -48.00
C PRO A 89 -42.56 19.66 -46.77
N TYR A 90 -43.53 20.59 -46.87
CA TYR A 90 -43.92 21.45 -45.74
C TYR A 90 -44.82 20.74 -44.74
N THR A 91 -45.69 19.85 -45.23
CA THR A 91 -46.57 19.02 -44.39
C THR A 91 -46.00 17.61 -44.17
N ASN A 92 -44.87 17.29 -44.83
CA ASN A 92 -44.23 15.98 -44.84
C ASN A 92 -45.21 14.85 -45.20
N THR A 93 -45.98 15.05 -46.28
CA THR A 93 -47.00 14.10 -46.74
C THR A 93 -46.81 13.73 -48.20
N VAL A 94 -47.19 12.51 -48.56
CA VAL A 94 -47.28 12.03 -49.94
C VAL A 94 -48.73 11.75 -50.26
N GLN A 95 -49.27 12.49 -51.22
CA GLN A 95 -50.57 12.20 -51.81
C GLN A 95 -50.40 11.30 -53.03
N VAL A 96 -51.27 10.31 -53.17
CA VAL A 96 -51.20 9.34 -54.27
C VAL A 96 -52.53 9.24 -55.00
N SER A 97 -52.49 9.23 -56.33
CA SER A 97 -53.69 9.17 -57.19
C SER A 97 -53.87 7.76 -57.78
N GLY A 98 -54.83 7.01 -57.21
CA GLY A 98 -55.19 5.65 -57.64
C GLY A 98 -55.70 4.77 -56.50
N GLU A 99 -56.47 3.73 -56.81
CA GLU A 99 -56.89 2.73 -55.81
C GLU A 99 -55.72 1.80 -55.45
N ALA A 100 -55.16 1.98 -54.25
CA ALA A 100 -54.01 1.20 -53.77
C ALA A 100 -54.42 0.23 -52.66
N ARG A 101 -54.04 -1.06 -52.81
CA ARG A 101 -54.10 -2.03 -51.70
C ARG A 101 -52.84 -1.97 -50.84
N SER A 102 -51.73 -1.48 -51.37
CA SER A 102 -50.57 -1.09 -50.57
C SER A 102 -49.74 -0.03 -51.28
N VAL A 103 -49.21 0.92 -50.51
CA VAL A 103 -48.26 1.95 -50.96
C VAL A 103 -46.92 1.68 -50.28
N GLN A 104 -45.84 1.60 -51.07
CA GLN A 104 -44.47 1.57 -50.58
C GLN A 104 -43.79 2.89 -50.92
N ILE A 105 -43.33 3.62 -49.91
CA ILE A 105 -42.63 4.91 -50.09
C ILE A 105 -41.17 4.70 -49.73
N TYR A 106 -40.28 5.15 -50.59
CA TYR A 106 -38.83 5.17 -50.40
C TYR A 106 -38.39 6.62 -50.29
N GLY A 107 -37.59 6.96 -49.29
CA GLY A 107 -37.08 8.31 -49.11
C GLY A 107 -35.79 8.33 -48.31
N THR A 108 -35.11 9.46 -48.36
CA THR A 108 -33.83 9.65 -47.68
C THR A 108 -34.04 10.28 -46.33
N VAL A 109 -33.38 9.71 -45.31
CA VAL A 109 -33.28 10.31 -43.99
C VAL A 109 -31.92 10.99 -43.86
N GLU A 110 -31.94 12.23 -43.37
CA GLU A 110 -30.76 12.86 -42.80
C GLU A 110 -30.84 12.69 -41.29
N ASP A 111 -29.93 11.88 -40.72
CA ASP A 111 -29.82 11.72 -39.27
C ASP A 111 -28.48 12.29 -38.82
N VAL A 112 -28.54 13.19 -37.83
CA VAL A 112 -27.37 13.75 -37.16
C VAL A 112 -27.22 13.02 -35.83
N GLY A 113 -26.48 11.92 -35.86
CA GLY A 113 -26.12 11.16 -34.67
C GLY A 113 -24.92 11.77 -33.96
N PHE A 114 -25.00 11.89 -32.64
CA PHE A 114 -23.85 12.19 -31.79
C PHE A 114 -23.23 10.89 -31.30
N ILE A 115 -21.91 10.76 -31.40
CA ILE A 115 -21.14 9.68 -30.79
C ILE A 115 -20.14 10.32 -29.83
N PRO A 116 -20.35 10.21 -28.51
CA PRO A 116 -21.41 9.45 -27.82
C PRO A 116 -22.79 10.15 -27.88
N PRO A 117 -23.90 9.41 -27.65
CA PRO A 117 -25.25 9.97 -27.73
C PRO A 117 -25.48 11.09 -26.71
N LEU A 118 -26.46 11.95 -27.00
CA LEU A 118 -26.88 12.99 -26.08
C LEU A 118 -27.49 12.38 -24.82
N LEU A 119 -27.04 12.85 -23.67
CA LEU A 119 -27.58 12.47 -22.37
C LEU A 119 -29.00 13.07 -22.25
N PRO A 120 -30.04 12.27 -21.98
CA PRO A 120 -31.40 12.77 -21.85
C PRO A 120 -31.62 13.56 -20.55
N PRO A 121 -32.63 14.45 -20.49
CA PRO A 121 -33.04 15.12 -19.25
C PRO A 121 -33.55 14.10 -18.20
N PRO A 122 -33.62 14.46 -16.90
CA PRO A 122 -33.42 15.80 -16.33
C PRO A 122 -31.94 16.16 -16.09
N TYR A 123 -31.59 17.41 -16.39
CA TYR A 123 -30.26 17.97 -16.12
C TYR A 123 -30.21 18.60 -14.71
N PRO A 124 -29.05 18.60 -14.03
CA PRO A 124 -28.85 19.36 -12.81
C PRO A 124 -29.24 20.83 -13.02
N SER A 125 -29.86 21.45 -12.01
CA SER A 125 -30.31 22.84 -12.06
C SER A 125 -29.19 23.79 -12.50
N LEU A 126 -27.96 23.51 -12.05
CA LEU A 126 -26.74 24.20 -12.44
C LEU A 126 -26.58 24.34 -13.96
N PHE A 127 -26.92 23.31 -14.74
CA PHE A 127 -26.74 23.30 -16.20
C PHE A 127 -27.82 24.10 -16.93
N THR A 128 -28.96 24.30 -16.29
CA THR A 128 -30.08 25.07 -16.85
C THR A 128 -30.01 26.55 -16.49
N GLN A 129 -29.33 26.90 -15.39
CA GLN A 129 -29.26 28.27 -14.88
C GLN A 129 -28.05 29.06 -15.40
N LEU A 130 -27.03 28.37 -15.90
CA LEU A 130 -25.79 28.97 -16.35
C LEU A 130 -25.53 28.59 -17.83
N PRO A 131 -25.06 29.53 -18.67
CA PRO A 131 -24.64 29.22 -20.05
C PRO A 131 -23.30 28.47 -20.02
N LEU A 132 -23.34 27.19 -19.63
CA LEU A 132 -22.15 26.37 -19.44
C LEU A 132 -21.62 25.86 -20.77
N GLN A 133 -20.32 26.04 -21.00
CA GLN A 133 -19.54 25.29 -21.98
C GLN A 133 -18.31 24.74 -21.26
N GLY A 134 -18.05 23.44 -21.35
CA GLY A 134 -16.93 22.83 -20.64
C GLY A 134 -17.08 21.34 -20.40
N THR A 135 -16.23 20.81 -19.52
CA THR A 135 -16.16 19.40 -19.17
C THR A 135 -16.37 19.22 -17.68
N ILE A 136 -17.18 18.24 -17.30
CA ILE A 136 -17.40 17.82 -15.92
C ILE A 136 -16.98 16.37 -15.79
N GLN A 137 -16.04 16.09 -14.89
CA GLN A 137 -15.62 14.74 -14.57
C GLN A 137 -16.21 14.32 -13.23
N LEU A 138 -16.95 13.23 -13.23
CA LEU A 138 -17.56 12.61 -12.06
C LEU A 138 -16.84 11.31 -11.76
N ASN A 139 -16.26 11.16 -10.57
CA ASN A 139 -15.45 10.01 -10.20
C ASN A 139 -16.08 9.26 -9.01
N ARG A 140 -16.27 7.96 -9.19
CA ARG A 140 -16.65 7.00 -8.15
C ARG A 140 -15.57 5.93 -8.05
N GLN A 141 -15.18 5.58 -6.82
CA GLN A 141 -14.22 4.52 -6.57
C GLN A 141 -14.69 3.64 -5.40
N PHE A 142 -14.38 2.34 -5.47
CA PHE A 142 -14.88 1.32 -4.57
C PHE A 142 -14.46 1.54 -3.11
N GLU A 143 -15.46 1.75 -2.24
CA GLU A 143 -15.35 2.15 -0.82
C GLU A 143 -14.64 3.49 -0.57
N GLN A 144 -14.52 4.33 -1.59
CA GLN A 144 -13.97 5.68 -1.46
C GLN A 144 -15.06 6.74 -1.61
N GLN A 145 -14.79 7.92 -1.06
CA GLN A 145 -15.66 9.08 -1.21
C GLN A 145 -15.73 9.51 -2.69
N PRO A 146 -16.91 9.84 -3.24
CA PRO A 146 -17.01 10.36 -4.60
C PRO A 146 -16.32 11.72 -4.71
N SER A 147 -15.79 12.01 -5.90
CA SER A 147 -15.23 13.32 -6.22
C SER A 147 -15.69 13.77 -7.59
N ALA A 148 -15.64 15.07 -7.83
CA ALA A 148 -15.89 15.61 -9.16
C ALA A 148 -15.04 16.84 -9.41
N SER A 149 -14.81 17.15 -10.66
CA SER A 149 -14.16 18.39 -11.07
C SER A 149 -14.83 18.91 -12.32
N PHE A 150 -14.84 20.22 -12.48
CA PHE A 150 -15.25 20.81 -13.74
C PHE A 150 -14.49 22.06 -14.07
N GLU A 151 -14.33 22.28 -15.36
CA GLU A 151 -13.72 23.46 -15.94
C GLU A 151 -14.69 24.05 -16.96
N MET A 152 -15.07 25.32 -16.76
CA MET A 152 -16.11 25.99 -17.53
C MET A 152 -15.68 27.42 -17.87
N GLU A 153 -16.05 27.89 -19.04
CA GLU A 153 -15.92 29.30 -19.43
C GLU A 153 -17.29 29.99 -19.35
N LEU A 154 -17.36 31.11 -18.62
CA LEU A 154 -18.60 31.82 -18.31
C LEU A 154 -18.45 33.32 -18.55
N THR A 155 -19.53 33.98 -18.98
CA THR A 155 -19.58 35.44 -19.15
C THR A 155 -20.02 36.18 -17.87
N LEU A 156 -20.14 35.46 -16.75
CA LEU A 156 -20.45 36.06 -15.46
C LEU A 156 -19.22 36.72 -14.86
N ASP A 157 -19.44 37.79 -14.09
CA ASP A 157 -18.37 38.45 -13.36
C ASP A 157 -17.88 37.58 -12.19
N LYS A 158 -16.62 37.81 -11.81
CA LYS A 158 -15.95 37.06 -10.75
C LYS A 158 -16.73 37.06 -9.42
N SER A 159 -17.38 38.16 -9.05
CA SER A 159 -18.07 38.26 -7.76
C SER A 159 -19.30 37.36 -7.71
N THR A 160 -20.08 37.31 -8.78
CA THR A 160 -21.20 36.38 -8.94
C THR A 160 -20.73 34.93 -8.91
N LEU A 161 -19.63 34.60 -9.59
CA LEU A 161 -19.06 33.24 -9.56
C LEU A 161 -18.60 32.82 -8.16
N GLN A 162 -17.99 33.73 -7.39
CA GLN A 162 -17.60 33.46 -6.00
C GLN A 162 -18.79 33.24 -5.07
N GLN A 163 -19.91 33.92 -5.32
CA GLN A 163 -21.15 33.73 -4.55
C GLN A 163 -21.82 32.40 -4.88
N ILE A 164 -21.89 32.02 -6.16
CA ILE A 164 -22.52 30.77 -6.61
C ILE A 164 -21.70 29.55 -6.15
N PHE A 165 -20.37 29.61 -6.26
CA PHE A 165 -19.47 28.47 -6.02
C PHE A 165 -18.67 28.60 -4.72
N ALA A 166 -19.27 29.12 -3.65
CA ALA A 166 -18.57 29.26 -2.38
C ALA A 166 -18.06 27.90 -1.84
N PRO A 167 -16.81 27.80 -1.33
CA PRO A 167 -16.33 26.59 -0.67
C PRO A 167 -17.25 26.16 0.47
N GLY A 168 -17.55 24.86 0.53
CA GLY A 168 -18.52 24.28 1.45
C GLY A 168 -19.96 24.23 0.93
N ALA A 169 -20.28 24.88 -0.19
CA ALA A 169 -21.60 24.74 -0.81
C ALA A 169 -21.81 23.30 -1.30
N GLU A 170 -22.99 22.74 -1.02
CA GLU A 170 -23.38 21.39 -1.42
C GLU A 170 -24.03 21.41 -2.81
N LEU A 171 -23.73 20.38 -3.59
CA LEU A 171 -24.19 20.24 -4.97
C LEU A 171 -24.52 18.77 -5.23
N ASP A 172 -25.73 18.51 -5.73
CA ASP A 172 -26.11 17.18 -6.19
C ASP A 172 -25.98 17.09 -7.72
N LEU A 173 -25.03 16.30 -8.21
CA LEU A 173 -24.85 16.06 -9.64
C LEU A 173 -25.24 14.63 -9.99
N TYR A 174 -26.40 14.46 -10.64
CA TYR A 174 -26.94 13.14 -11.03
C TYR A 174 -26.95 12.12 -9.89
N GLY A 175 -27.42 12.57 -8.72
CA GLY A 175 -27.50 11.76 -7.51
C GLY A 175 -26.17 11.56 -6.80
N LEU A 176 -25.07 12.24 -7.20
CA LEU A 176 -23.84 12.28 -6.43
C LEU A 176 -23.89 13.41 -5.38
N PRO A 177 -23.77 13.10 -4.09
CA PRO A 177 -23.76 14.09 -3.02
C PRO A 177 -22.37 14.75 -2.88
N LEU A 178 -22.19 15.93 -3.47
CA LEU A 178 -20.90 16.60 -3.56
C LEU A 178 -20.88 17.93 -2.78
N ARG A 179 -19.68 18.39 -2.43
CA ARG A 179 -19.43 19.71 -1.84
C ARG A 179 -18.26 20.38 -2.55
N ILE A 180 -18.28 21.71 -2.64
CA ILE A 180 -17.18 22.49 -3.21
C ILE A 180 -16.01 22.52 -2.22
N ASN A 181 -14.88 21.92 -2.61
CA ASN A 181 -13.66 21.94 -1.82
C ASN A 181 -12.79 23.16 -2.17
N ASN A 182 -12.64 23.44 -3.46
CA ASN A 182 -11.79 24.52 -3.94
C ASN A 182 -12.32 25.12 -5.25
N ILE A 183 -12.08 26.41 -5.46
CA ILE A 183 -12.40 27.14 -6.69
C ILE A 183 -11.20 27.94 -7.18
N SER A 184 -11.02 27.98 -8.49
CA SER A 184 -10.06 28.84 -9.18
C SER A 184 -10.77 29.60 -10.29
N ILE A 185 -10.67 30.94 -10.26
CA ILE A 185 -11.31 31.82 -11.25
C ILE A 185 -10.21 32.62 -11.94
N THR A 186 -10.11 32.48 -13.26
CA THR A 186 -9.17 33.20 -14.11
C THR A 186 -9.94 34.14 -15.04
N GLU A 187 -9.76 35.44 -14.90
CA GLU A 187 -10.35 36.44 -15.80
C GLU A 187 -9.56 36.45 -17.13
N LEU A 188 -10.25 36.25 -18.25
CA LEU A 188 -9.60 36.27 -19.56
C LEU A 188 -9.46 37.69 -20.07
N SER A 189 -8.37 37.97 -20.79
CA SER A 189 -8.08 39.32 -21.29
C SER A 189 -9.18 39.81 -22.23
N ARG A 190 -9.74 40.99 -21.92
CA ARG A 190 -10.76 41.65 -22.74
C ARG A 190 -10.29 42.01 -24.15
N ALA A 191 -8.96 42.10 -24.35
CA ALA A 191 -8.38 42.32 -25.67
C ALA A 191 -8.62 41.14 -26.62
N ILE A 192 -8.77 39.93 -26.08
CA ILE A 192 -9.03 38.70 -26.83
C ILE A 192 -10.53 38.31 -26.73
N TYR A 193 -11.13 38.50 -25.55
CA TYR A 193 -12.52 38.14 -25.24
C TYR A 193 -13.30 39.38 -24.76
N PRO A 194 -13.87 40.19 -25.68
CA PRO A 194 -14.51 41.46 -25.34
C PRO A 194 -15.75 41.33 -24.45
N ASP A 195 -16.32 40.14 -24.34
CA ASP A 195 -17.45 39.76 -23.47
C ASP A 195 -17.04 39.46 -22.01
N ALA A 196 -15.78 39.72 -21.63
CA ALA A 196 -15.26 39.62 -20.25
C ALA A 196 -15.44 38.22 -19.63
N ARG A 197 -15.07 37.18 -20.37
CA ARG A 197 -15.14 35.78 -19.92
C ARG A 197 -14.24 35.49 -18.73
N CYS A 198 -14.75 34.67 -17.82
CA CYS A 198 -14.00 34.03 -16.75
C CYS A 198 -13.90 32.53 -17.01
N LYS A 199 -12.72 31.96 -16.79
CA LYS A 199 -12.49 30.53 -16.73
C LYS A 199 -12.56 30.08 -15.27
N LEU A 200 -13.49 29.19 -14.98
CA LEU A 200 -13.77 28.65 -13.65
C LEU A 200 -13.33 27.18 -13.60
N SER A 201 -12.47 26.83 -12.64
CA SER A 201 -12.12 25.45 -12.31
C SER A 201 -12.57 25.14 -10.88
N VAL A 202 -13.41 24.13 -10.69
CA VAL A 202 -13.94 23.73 -9.38
C VAL A 202 -13.56 22.30 -9.08
N SER A 203 -13.10 22.06 -7.85
CA SER A 203 -12.89 20.73 -7.29
C SER A 203 -13.94 20.44 -6.22
N LEU A 204 -14.59 19.30 -6.34
CA LEU A 204 -15.67 18.84 -5.49
C LEU A 204 -15.27 17.55 -4.78
N GLY A 205 -15.50 17.51 -3.46
CA GLY A 205 -15.39 16.31 -2.64
C GLY A 205 -16.76 15.75 -2.27
N SER A 206 -16.78 14.65 -1.53
CA SER A 206 -18.02 14.11 -0.99
C SER A 206 -18.58 15.01 0.10
N ARG A 207 -19.90 15.21 0.13
CA ARG A 207 -20.52 15.99 1.22
C ARG A 207 -20.31 15.34 2.59
N TRP A 208 -20.15 14.02 2.63
CA TRP A 208 -20.06 13.23 3.86
C TRP A 208 -18.76 13.45 4.64
N GLU A 209 -17.68 13.88 3.97
CA GLU A 209 -16.37 14.09 4.58
C GLU A 209 -16.43 15.07 5.78
N ASN A 210 -17.10 16.21 5.64
CA ASN A 210 -17.22 17.22 6.70
C ASN A 210 -17.94 16.69 7.94
N TYR A 211 -18.94 15.85 7.73
CA TYR A 211 -19.74 15.30 8.83
C TYR A 211 -18.94 14.26 9.62
N LEU A 212 -18.03 13.55 8.98
CA LEU A 212 -17.13 12.58 9.63
C LEU A 212 -15.96 13.24 10.37
N GLU A 213 -15.55 14.44 9.97
CA GLU A 213 -14.50 15.22 10.65
C GLU A 213 -14.99 15.82 11.99
N LYS A 214 -16.30 15.87 12.23
CA LYS A 214 -16.85 16.38 13.49
C LYS A 214 -16.55 15.39 14.63
N PRO A 215 -16.10 15.86 15.80
CA PRO A 215 -15.92 14.99 16.96
C PRO A 215 -17.28 14.43 17.39
N ILE A 216 -17.40 13.10 17.39
CA ILE A 216 -18.64 12.40 17.76
C ILE A 216 -18.41 11.68 19.07
N PHE A 217 -19.11 12.14 20.11
CA PHE A 217 -19.04 11.50 21.42
C PHE A 217 -19.65 10.10 21.38
N LEU A 218 -18.94 9.15 21.98
CA LEU A 218 -19.37 7.76 22.07
C LEU A 218 -20.64 7.63 22.92
N ARG A 219 -20.78 8.46 23.97
CA ARG A 219 -21.94 8.49 24.87
C ARG A 219 -23.00 9.51 24.45
N GLU A 220 -24.26 9.27 24.81
CA GLU A 220 -25.39 10.20 24.56
C GLU A 220 -25.31 11.45 25.44
N ASP A 221 -24.71 11.36 26.63
CA ASP A 221 -24.57 12.46 27.61
C ASP A 221 -23.27 13.28 27.44
N GLY A 222 -22.51 13.04 26.37
CA GLY A 222 -21.27 13.77 26.10
C GLY A 222 -21.51 15.25 25.89
N LYS A 223 -20.93 16.09 26.74
CA LYS A 223 -20.89 17.55 26.62
C LYS A 223 -19.43 18.01 26.81
N ASN A 224 -19.06 19.11 26.16
CA ASN A 224 -17.70 19.69 26.22
C ASN A 224 -17.25 20.17 27.61
N ASN A 225 -18.10 20.12 28.63
CA ASN A 225 -17.73 20.52 29.99
C ASN A 225 -18.12 19.43 30.97
N ALA A 226 -17.13 18.83 31.64
CA ALA A 226 -17.35 18.17 32.92
C ALA A 226 -17.79 19.25 33.94
N ALA A 227 -18.74 18.93 34.82
CA ALA A 227 -19.09 19.81 35.93
C ALA A 227 -17.86 19.92 36.86
N VAL A 228 -17.44 21.14 37.16
CA VAL A 228 -16.21 21.47 37.93
C VAL A 228 -16.35 21.09 39.42
N ASP A 229 -17.54 20.68 39.85
CA ASP A 229 -17.91 20.56 41.27
C ASP A 229 -18.10 19.10 41.75
N GLU A 230 -17.89 18.10 40.89
CA GLU A 230 -17.90 16.69 41.32
C GLU A 230 -16.45 16.22 41.56
N PRO A 231 -16.11 15.69 42.77
CA PRO A 231 -14.80 15.09 42.97
C PRO A 231 -14.64 13.94 41.97
N PHE A 232 -13.52 13.91 41.25
CA PHE A 232 -13.20 12.86 40.29
C PHE A 232 -13.30 11.49 40.99
N GLN A 233 -14.41 10.79 40.74
CA GLN A 233 -14.60 9.43 41.24
C GLN A 233 -13.88 8.49 40.30
N ASP A 234 -13.00 7.71 40.89
CA ASP A 234 -12.15 6.85 40.11
C ASP A 234 -12.89 5.57 39.75
N SER A 235 -13.17 5.39 38.46
CA SER A 235 -14.12 4.39 37.97
C SER A 235 -13.73 2.95 38.32
N GLU A 236 -12.43 2.68 38.46
CA GLU A 236 -11.87 1.40 38.88
C GLU A 236 -12.04 1.11 40.38
N CYS A 237 -12.40 2.13 41.18
CA CYS A 237 -12.45 2.09 42.63
C CYS A 237 -13.86 2.10 43.21
N ILE A 238 -14.88 2.26 42.37
CA ILE A 238 -16.29 2.24 42.78
C ILE A 238 -16.69 0.80 43.09
N SER A 239 -16.80 0.46 44.37
CA SER A 239 -17.37 -0.82 44.80
C SER A 239 -18.85 -0.89 44.37
N SER A 240 -19.22 -1.93 43.64
CA SER A 240 -20.55 -2.23 43.12
C SER A 240 -21.60 -2.57 44.19
N ALA A 241 -21.54 -1.96 45.38
CA ALA A 241 -22.37 -2.35 46.51
C ALA A 241 -23.69 -1.58 46.63
N THR A 242 -23.87 -0.43 45.99
CA THR A 242 -25.12 0.34 46.13
C THR A 242 -25.43 1.17 44.89
N GLY A 243 -25.75 0.47 43.80
CA GLY A 243 -26.30 1.09 42.59
C GLY A 243 -26.99 0.02 41.76
N VAL A 244 -28.32 0.12 41.64
CA VAL A 244 -29.18 -0.77 40.87
C VAL A 244 -28.55 -1.12 39.52
N LEU A 245 -28.56 -2.42 39.19
CA LEU A 245 -28.09 -3.04 37.94
C LEU A 245 -28.49 -2.24 36.67
N ALA A 246 -27.63 -1.36 36.20
CA ALA A 246 -27.65 -0.90 34.80
C ALA A 246 -26.47 -1.59 34.08
N GLY A 247 -26.77 -2.51 33.15
CA GLY A 247 -25.77 -3.25 32.38
C GLY A 247 -24.83 -2.34 31.56
N ALA A 248 -23.73 -2.88 31.05
CA ALA A 248 -22.88 -2.18 30.10
C ALA A 248 -23.74 -1.60 28.96
N VAL A 249 -23.65 -0.29 28.74
CA VAL A 249 -24.43 0.37 27.69
C VAL A 249 -23.75 0.07 26.35
N SER A 250 -24.54 -0.28 25.34
CA SER A 250 -24.05 -0.45 23.97
C SER A 250 -24.68 0.63 23.10
N THR A 251 -23.92 1.12 22.13
CA THR A 251 -24.42 2.01 21.08
C THR A 251 -24.30 1.33 19.72
N THR A 252 -24.89 1.91 18.70
CA THR A 252 -24.82 1.41 17.32
C THR A 252 -24.05 2.38 16.45
N VAL A 253 -23.38 1.90 15.40
CA VAL A 253 -22.70 2.79 14.44
C VAL A 253 -23.72 3.70 13.75
N GLN A 254 -24.94 3.20 13.54
CA GLN A 254 -26.06 3.96 13.02
C GLN A 254 -26.35 5.20 13.86
N LYS A 255 -26.47 5.04 15.19
CA LYS A 255 -26.67 6.17 16.11
C LYS A 255 -25.49 7.15 16.09
N LEU A 256 -24.26 6.67 15.97
CA LEU A 256 -23.07 7.53 15.89
C LEU A 256 -23.04 8.33 14.59
N LEU A 257 -23.41 7.73 13.46
CA LEU A 257 -23.56 8.41 12.17
C LEU A 257 -24.71 9.42 12.20
N GLU A 258 -25.85 9.08 12.81
CA GLU A 258 -26.98 9.99 12.97
C GLU A 258 -26.60 11.23 13.78
N ARG A 259 -25.78 11.08 14.84
CA ARG A 259 -25.21 12.22 15.59
C ARG A 259 -24.29 13.08 14.74
N ALA A 260 -23.60 12.49 13.76
CA ALA A 260 -22.81 13.21 12.77
C ALA A 260 -23.70 13.97 11.77
N GLY A 261 -25.01 13.70 11.72
CA GLY A 261 -25.92 14.19 10.67
C GLY A 261 -25.96 13.29 9.43
N ILE A 262 -25.41 12.07 9.52
CA ILE A 262 -25.34 11.11 8.42
C ILE A 262 -26.37 10.00 8.64
N LYS A 263 -27.29 9.82 7.68
CA LYS A 263 -28.21 8.69 7.69
C LYS A 263 -27.47 7.41 7.27
N TYR A 264 -27.67 6.31 8.00
CA TYR A 264 -27.17 4.99 7.62
C TYR A 264 -28.25 4.20 6.85
N ILE A 265 -27.84 3.48 5.81
CA ILE A 265 -28.70 2.61 5.00
C ILE A 265 -28.00 1.26 4.86
N GLY A 266 -28.59 0.16 5.33
CA GLY A 266 -27.97 -1.16 5.22
C GLY A 266 -28.39 -2.13 6.31
N PRO A 267 -27.72 -3.30 6.42
CA PRO A 267 -28.01 -4.30 7.45
C PRO A 267 -27.71 -3.79 8.86
N GLU A 268 -28.28 -4.43 9.88
CA GLU A 268 -27.88 -4.16 11.25
C GLU A 268 -26.42 -4.60 11.48
N LEU A 269 -25.64 -3.73 12.12
CA LEU A 269 -24.22 -3.96 12.36
C LEU A 269 -23.99 -4.35 13.82
N PRO A 270 -22.93 -5.14 14.12
CA PRO A 270 -22.56 -5.48 15.49
C PRO A 270 -22.42 -4.24 16.38
N LEU A 271 -22.94 -4.33 17.60
CA LEU A 271 -22.96 -3.24 18.58
C LEU A 271 -21.54 -2.70 18.87
N VAL A 272 -21.47 -1.41 19.17
CA VAL A 272 -20.28 -0.76 19.70
C VAL A 272 -20.34 -0.82 21.22
N PRO A 273 -19.45 -1.59 21.89
CA PRO A 273 -19.44 -1.65 23.35
C PRO A 273 -18.98 -0.30 23.91
N VAL A 274 -19.72 0.24 24.88
CA VAL A 274 -19.33 1.44 25.63
C VAL A 274 -19.07 0.99 27.08
N PRO A 275 -17.79 0.77 27.46
CA PRO A 275 -17.45 0.44 28.84
C PRO A 275 -18.05 1.45 29.83
N ARG A 276 -18.43 1.00 31.03
CA ARG A 276 -19.04 1.86 32.08
C ARG A 276 -18.20 3.11 32.40
N ASP A 277 -16.89 2.96 32.27
CA ASP A 277 -15.88 3.94 32.63
C ASP A 277 -15.52 4.90 31.49
N THR A 278 -16.20 4.79 30.35
CA THR A 278 -15.91 5.64 29.19
C THR A 278 -16.17 7.10 29.57
N PRO A 279 -15.17 8.00 29.46
CA PRO A 279 -15.33 9.42 29.71
C PRO A 279 -16.45 10.05 28.87
N ARG A 280 -17.11 11.09 29.38
CA ARG A 280 -18.19 11.79 28.63
C ARG A 280 -17.69 12.46 27.36
N ASP A 281 -16.43 12.88 27.36
CA ASP A 281 -15.73 13.50 26.23
C ASP A 281 -15.05 12.47 25.31
N ALA A 282 -15.21 11.17 25.56
CA ALA A 282 -14.65 10.14 24.69
C ALA A 282 -15.27 10.23 23.29
N ILE A 283 -14.42 10.52 22.31
CA ILE A 283 -14.78 10.58 20.90
C ILE A 283 -14.56 9.24 20.22
N ALA A 284 -15.39 8.95 19.23
CA ALA A 284 -15.25 7.79 18.36
C ALA A 284 -15.18 8.24 16.90
N ASN A 285 -14.42 7.51 16.08
CA ASN A 285 -14.40 7.69 14.63
C ASN A 285 -15.42 6.72 13.99
N PRO A 286 -16.61 7.19 13.56
CA PRO A 286 -17.64 6.30 13.04
C PRO A 286 -17.23 5.63 11.72
N ALA A 287 -16.41 6.28 10.89
CA ALA A 287 -15.97 5.72 9.62
C ALA A 287 -15.09 4.47 9.84
N GLN A 288 -14.17 4.55 10.80
CA GLN A 288 -13.34 3.41 11.18
C GLN A 288 -14.20 2.28 11.78
N LEU A 289 -15.07 2.61 12.75
CA LEU A 289 -15.96 1.61 13.38
C LEU A 289 -16.90 0.94 12.38
N LEU A 290 -17.33 1.67 11.35
CA LEU A 290 -18.13 1.17 10.25
C LEU A 290 -17.33 0.17 9.42
N GLN A 291 -16.14 0.53 8.94
CA GLN A 291 -15.27 -0.36 8.16
C GLN A 291 -14.94 -1.67 8.88
N GLU A 292 -14.64 -1.62 10.18
CA GLU A 292 -14.35 -2.81 11.01
C GLU A 292 -15.53 -3.80 11.08
N ARG A 293 -16.77 -3.30 10.99
CA ARG A 293 -18.00 -4.09 11.18
C ARG A 293 -18.62 -4.61 9.89
N LEU A 294 -18.41 -3.90 8.78
CA LEU A 294 -19.00 -4.24 7.48
C LEU A 294 -18.62 -5.63 6.99
N ARG A 295 -17.38 -6.06 7.23
CA ARG A 295 -16.88 -7.38 6.79
C ARG A 295 -17.62 -8.53 7.47
N VAL A 296 -17.86 -8.41 8.78
CA VAL A 296 -18.65 -9.40 9.54
C VAL A 296 -20.08 -9.50 8.99
N ALA A 297 -20.63 -8.38 8.50
CA ALA A 297 -21.95 -8.32 7.86
C ALA A 297 -21.94 -8.63 6.34
N ASN A 298 -20.86 -9.23 5.81
CA ASN A 298 -20.71 -9.57 4.37
C ASN A 298 -21.00 -8.39 3.41
N SER A 299 -20.61 -7.18 3.81
CA SER A 299 -20.98 -5.94 3.12
C SER A 299 -19.76 -5.06 2.82
N PHE A 300 -19.92 -4.15 1.86
CA PHE A 300 -18.97 -3.09 1.54
C PHE A 300 -19.65 -1.72 1.62
N LEU A 301 -18.85 -0.66 1.62
CA LEU A 301 -19.32 0.70 1.81
C LEU A 301 -19.49 1.45 0.49
N ARG A 302 -20.62 2.14 0.36
CA ARG A 302 -20.96 2.99 -0.78
C ARG A 302 -21.27 4.41 -0.30
N TRP A 303 -20.47 5.36 -0.77
CA TRP A 303 -20.55 6.78 -0.40
C TRP A 303 -21.33 7.63 -1.41
N SER A 304 -21.55 7.09 -2.61
CA SER A 304 -22.20 7.76 -3.74
C SER A 304 -23.73 7.91 -3.61
N ASN A 305 -24.33 7.53 -2.48
CA ASN A 305 -25.78 7.62 -2.27
C ASN A 305 -26.19 8.96 -1.62
N PRO A 306 -27.10 9.74 -2.23
CA PRO A 306 -27.49 11.05 -1.72
C PRO A 306 -28.45 10.98 -0.54
N ALA A 307 -28.98 9.80 -0.18
CA ALA A 307 -29.86 9.64 0.97
C ALA A 307 -29.09 9.35 2.28
N GLY A 308 -27.83 8.90 2.19
CA GLY A 308 -27.05 8.47 3.35
C GLY A 308 -25.86 7.60 2.95
N VAL A 309 -25.11 7.17 3.96
CA VAL A 309 -24.01 6.21 3.78
C VAL A 309 -24.60 4.81 3.72
N GLU A 310 -24.31 4.10 2.62
CA GLU A 310 -24.94 2.84 2.28
C GLU A 310 -23.97 1.66 2.47
N ALA A 311 -24.38 0.68 3.28
CA ALA A 311 -23.69 -0.60 3.43
C ALA A 311 -24.38 -1.64 2.55
N VAL A 312 -23.71 -2.05 1.49
CA VAL A 312 -24.27 -2.92 0.45
C VAL A 312 -23.76 -4.34 0.66
N PRO A 313 -24.64 -5.34 0.86
CA PRO A 313 -24.24 -6.74 0.85
C PRO A 313 -23.63 -7.11 -0.49
N ILE A 314 -22.55 -7.86 -0.47
CA ILE A 314 -21.77 -8.21 -1.66
C ILE A 314 -22.62 -8.97 -2.72
N ASP A 315 -23.67 -9.66 -2.28
CA ASP A 315 -24.58 -10.44 -3.12
C ASP A 315 -25.80 -9.65 -3.62
N SER A 316 -25.99 -8.40 -3.17
CA SER A 316 -27.18 -7.58 -3.41
C SER A 316 -26.85 -6.31 -4.22
N VAL A 317 -26.09 -6.47 -5.30
CA VAL A 317 -25.61 -5.38 -6.16
C VAL A 317 -26.33 -5.34 -7.50
N GLY A 318 -26.36 -4.17 -8.14
CA GLY A 318 -26.95 -4.02 -9.49
C GLY A 318 -26.19 -4.85 -10.52
N VAL A 319 -26.86 -5.31 -11.58
CA VAL A 319 -26.23 -6.06 -12.67
C VAL A 319 -26.42 -5.30 -13.97
N TRP A 320 -25.31 -5.01 -14.64
CA TRP A 320 -25.27 -4.34 -15.93
C TRP A 320 -24.78 -5.31 -17.00
N THR A 321 -25.34 -5.25 -18.20
CA THR A 321 -25.01 -6.18 -19.28
C THR A 321 -24.86 -5.41 -20.60
N TYR A 322 -23.68 -5.51 -21.22
CA TYR A 322 -23.29 -4.72 -22.40
C TYR A 322 -22.75 -5.60 -23.51
N GLN A 323 -23.21 -5.38 -24.74
CA GLN A 323 -22.68 -6.05 -25.94
C GLN A 323 -21.33 -5.46 -26.34
N GLU A 324 -20.57 -6.19 -27.14
CA GLU A 324 -19.28 -5.71 -27.67
C GLU A 324 -19.46 -4.41 -28.48
N SER A 325 -20.60 -4.24 -29.15
CA SER A 325 -20.96 -3.02 -29.88
C SER A 325 -21.14 -1.79 -29.00
N ASP A 326 -21.34 -1.98 -27.69
CA ASP A 326 -21.55 -0.89 -26.73
C ASP A 326 -20.24 -0.41 -26.10
N ILE A 327 -19.12 -1.10 -26.37
CA ILE A 327 -17.80 -0.75 -25.84
C ILE A 327 -17.14 0.27 -26.77
N LEU A 328 -16.75 1.40 -26.20
CA LEU A 328 -16.05 2.47 -26.90
C LEU A 328 -14.54 2.24 -26.75
N GLY A 329 -13.87 1.91 -27.86
CA GLY A 329 -12.41 1.74 -27.89
C GLY A 329 -11.91 0.37 -27.43
N GLU A 330 -10.66 0.32 -26.99
CA GLU A 330 -9.97 -0.90 -26.61
C GLU A 330 -10.28 -1.30 -25.15
N VAL A 331 -10.25 -2.60 -24.87
CA VAL A 331 -10.32 -3.15 -23.51
C VAL A 331 -8.91 -3.43 -23.03
N GLU A 332 -8.41 -2.60 -22.10
CA GLU A 332 -7.10 -2.80 -21.48
C GLU A 332 -7.22 -3.81 -20.34
N THR A 333 -6.30 -4.77 -20.28
CA THR A 333 -6.22 -5.73 -19.18
C THR A 333 -4.87 -5.60 -18.47
N GLY A 334 -4.89 -5.43 -17.15
CA GLY A 334 -3.70 -5.30 -16.32
C GLY A 334 -3.76 -6.25 -15.11
N TYR A 335 -2.58 -6.66 -14.64
CA TYR A 335 -2.43 -7.47 -13.44
C TYR A 335 -1.15 -7.04 -12.70
N GLU A 336 -1.28 -6.66 -11.43
CA GLU A 336 -0.15 -6.40 -10.53
C GLU A 336 -0.05 -7.58 -9.54
N ALA A 337 0.89 -8.49 -9.79
CA ALA A 337 1.22 -9.55 -8.84
C ALA A 337 2.15 -9.02 -7.75
N ILE A 338 1.72 -8.99 -6.49
CA ILE A 338 2.65 -8.83 -5.37
C ILE A 338 3.21 -10.23 -5.08
N GLY A 339 4.50 -10.42 -5.40
CA GLY A 339 5.14 -11.71 -5.60
C GLY A 339 4.97 -12.75 -4.49
N LYS A 340 4.25 -13.84 -4.81
CA LYS A 340 4.46 -15.17 -4.25
C LYS A 340 4.46 -16.16 -5.42
N GLU A 341 5.49 -16.99 -5.53
CA GLU A 341 5.60 -17.99 -6.60
C GLU A 341 4.39 -18.93 -6.57
N SER A 342 3.61 -18.94 -7.65
CA SER A 342 2.50 -19.88 -7.77
C SER A 342 3.05 -21.31 -7.81
N LYS A 343 2.53 -22.19 -6.95
CA LYS A 343 2.87 -23.62 -6.99
C LYS A 343 2.20 -24.37 -8.16
N LYS A 344 1.39 -23.69 -8.98
CA LYS A 344 0.75 -24.32 -10.15
C LYS A 344 1.74 -24.42 -11.31
N PRO A 345 1.98 -25.61 -11.88
CA PRO A 345 2.83 -25.77 -13.04
C PRO A 345 2.22 -25.03 -14.24
N ILE A 346 3.04 -24.22 -14.93
CA ILE A 346 2.65 -23.57 -16.17
C ILE A 346 2.62 -24.66 -17.27
N VAL A 347 1.42 -25.00 -17.74
CA VAL A 347 1.24 -25.86 -18.91
C VAL A 347 1.10 -24.96 -20.13
N ILE A 348 2.20 -24.74 -20.85
CA ILE A 348 2.19 -24.04 -22.13
C ILE A 348 1.72 -25.04 -23.19
N SER A 349 0.50 -24.87 -23.69
CA SER A 349 0.04 -25.62 -24.87
C SER A 349 0.86 -25.16 -26.09
N ASP A 350 1.12 -26.04 -27.05
CA ASP A 350 1.85 -25.70 -28.27
C ASP A 350 1.11 -24.58 -29.02
N LEU A 351 1.62 -23.35 -28.88
CA LEU A 351 1.03 -22.12 -29.42
C LEU A 351 1.46 -21.86 -30.86
N ASN A 352 2.11 -22.82 -31.53
CA ASN A 352 2.45 -22.67 -32.93
C ASN A 352 1.16 -22.58 -33.76
N PRO A 353 0.83 -21.41 -34.34
CA PRO A 353 -0.29 -21.34 -35.27
C PRO A 353 0.03 -22.28 -36.43
N VAL A 354 -0.96 -23.10 -36.82
CA VAL A 354 -0.85 -23.92 -38.04
C VAL A 354 -0.47 -22.98 -39.18
N ALA A 355 0.68 -23.22 -39.82
CA ALA A 355 1.14 -22.38 -40.92
C ALA A 355 0.02 -22.25 -41.96
N PRO A 356 -0.32 -21.03 -42.43
CA PRO A 356 -1.32 -20.88 -43.47
C PRO A 356 -0.88 -21.69 -44.69
N ASP A 357 -1.78 -22.53 -45.20
CA ASP A 357 -1.53 -23.31 -46.42
C ASP A 357 -1.43 -22.34 -47.61
N LEU A 358 -0.21 -21.89 -47.90
CA LEU A 358 0.10 -20.96 -48.99
C LEU A 358 -0.04 -21.60 -50.38
N VAL A 359 -0.39 -22.89 -50.46
CA VAL A 359 -0.50 -23.63 -51.74
C VAL A 359 -1.89 -23.49 -52.36
N ASN A 360 -2.93 -23.20 -51.58
CA ASN A 360 -4.30 -23.06 -52.07
C ASN A 360 -4.97 -21.77 -51.56
N PHE A 361 -4.91 -20.69 -52.34
CA PHE A 361 -5.81 -19.56 -52.13
C PHE A 361 -7.26 -20.01 -52.39
N PRO A 362 -8.16 -20.00 -51.39
CA PRO A 362 -9.55 -20.39 -51.61
C PRO A 362 -10.22 -19.39 -52.56
N SER A 363 -10.76 -19.90 -53.67
CA SER A 363 -11.50 -19.13 -54.68
C SER A 363 -12.89 -18.67 -54.20
N SER A 364 -13.31 -19.12 -53.02
CA SER A 364 -14.52 -18.66 -52.33
C SER A 364 -14.14 -17.81 -51.13
N ILE A 365 -14.70 -16.60 -51.05
CA ILE A 365 -14.67 -15.76 -49.84
C ILE A 365 -15.37 -16.56 -48.74
N THR A 366 -14.60 -17.23 -47.88
CA THR A 366 -15.13 -17.80 -46.64
C THR A 366 -15.51 -16.63 -45.76
N LEU A 367 -16.81 -16.50 -45.48
CA LEU A 367 -17.28 -15.56 -44.48
C LEU A 367 -16.47 -15.77 -43.19
N PRO A 368 -16.06 -14.68 -42.51
CA PRO A 368 -15.34 -14.80 -41.25
C PRO A 368 -16.13 -15.73 -40.32
N PRO A 369 -15.46 -16.73 -39.70
CA PRO A 369 -16.14 -17.66 -38.81
C PRO A 369 -16.87 -16.86 -37.73
N VAL A 370 -18.15 -17.16 -37.51
CA VAL A 370 -18.92 -16.56 -36.42
C VAL A 370 -18.20 -16.91 -35.11
N PRO A 371 -17.79 -15.93 -34.29
CA PRO A 371 -17.13 -16.22 -33.02
C PRO A 371 -18.01 -17.13 -32.17
N ASN A 372 -17.51 -18.31 -31.83
CA ASN A 372 -18.20 -19.18 -30.89
C ASN A 372 -18.05 -18.58 -29.49
N LEU A 373 -19.19 -18.26 -28.86
CA LEU A 373 -19.22 -17.73 -27.50
C LEU A 373 -18.58 -18.72 -26.53
N LYS A 374 -17.47 -18.32 -25.91
CA LYS A 374 -16.80 -19.09 -24.87
C LYS A 374 -16.92 -18.37 -23.53
N LYS A 375 -16.99 -19.16 -22.45
CA LYS A 375 -16.82 -18.63 -21.10
C LYS A 375 -15.32 -18.45 -20.85
N GLU A 376 -14.95 -17.32 -20.25
CA GLU A 376 -13.57 -17.01 -19.89
C GLU A 376 -12.93 -18.14 -19.06
N THR A 377 -11.70 -18.53 -19.40
CA THR A 377 -10.92 -19.52 -18.64
C THR A 377 -10.49 -18.97 -17.27
N MET A 378 -10.41 -19.84 -16.27
CA MET A 378 -9.94 -19.44 -14.94
C MET A 378 -8.44 -19.11 -14.95
N THR A 379 -8.10 -17.83 -15.04
CA THR A 379 -6.78 -17.29 -14.65
C THR A 379 -6.58 -17.36 -13.13
N ALA A 380 -5.33 -17.50 -12.68
CA ALA A 380 -4.95 -17.59 -11.27
C ALA A 380 -5.47 -16.38 -10.45
N LEU A 381 -5.73 -16.60 -9.16
CA LEU A 381 -6.17 -15.55 -8.24
C LEU A 381 -5.14 -14.42 -8.18
N GLY A 382 -5.58 -13.19 -7.92
CA GLY A 382 -4.67 -12.07 -7.70
C GLY A 382 -3.70 -12.30 -6.54
N PHE A 383 -4.18 -13.02 -5.53
CA PHE A 383 -3.44 -13.45 -4.36
C PHE A 383 -3.59 -14.96 -4.10
N GLU A 384 -2.46 -15.61 -3.88
CA GLU A 384 -2.38 -16.93 -3.28
C GLU A 384 -2.20 -16.75 -1.76
N TYR A 385 -3.16 -17.28 -0.99
CA TYR A 385 -3.14 -17.22 0.46
C TYR A 385 -2.53 -18.53 1.00
N PRO A 386 -1.30 -18.51 1.56
CA PRO A 386 -0.73 -19.66 2.25
C PRO A 386 -1.51 -19.94 3.54
N ASN A 387 -1.07 -20.88 4.36
CA ASN A 387 -1.71 -21.17 5.64
C ASN A 387 -1.73 -19.92 6.53
N VAL A 388 -2.89 -19.27 6.66
CA VAL A 388 -3.10 -18.08 7.51
C VAL A 388 -3.88 -18.49 8.74
N GLU A 389 -3.35 -18.19 9.92
CA GLU A 389 -4.04 -18.46 11.20
C GLU A 389 -5.13 -17.41 11.45
N MET A 390 -6.36 -17.84 11.72
CA MET A 390 -7.46 -16.96 12.11
C MET A 390 -7.59 -16.84 13.62
N SER A 391 -7.76 -15.60 14.08
CA SER A 391 -8.05 -15.24 15.46
C SER A 391 -9.29 -14.33 15.55
N GLY A 392 -9.92 -14.29 16.73
CA GLY A 392 -11.07 -13.43 17.03
C GLY A 392 -11.71 -13.81 18.38
N ARG A 393 -12.82 -13.16 18.77
CA ARG A 393 -13.50 -13.47 20.05
C ARG A 393 -13.99 -14.91 20.15
N PHE A 394 -14.31 -15.55 19.02
CA PHE A 394 -14.64 -16.97 18.97
C PHE A 394 -13.46 -17.90 19.30
N SER A 395 -12.22 -17.40 19.18
CA SER A 395 -10.98 -18.09 19.55
C SER A 395 -10.53 -17.75 20.98
N GLU A 396 -11.06 -16.67 21.56
CA GLU A 396 -10.91 -16.30 22.96
C GLU A 396 -11.87 -17.13 23.81
N ILE A 397 -11.38 -17.69 24.91
CA ILE A 397 -12.26 -18.37 25.86
C ILE A 397 -13.04 -17.30 26.60
N ALA A 398 -14.37 -17.43 26.64
CA ALA A 398 -15.24 -16.52 27.39
C ALA A 398 -14.66 -16.34 28.80
N ASN A 399 -14.22 -15.11 29.10
CA ASN A 399 -13.93 -14.70 30.46
C ASN A 399 -15.25 -14.84 31.22
N ASN A 400 -15.43 -15.98 31.89
CA ASN A 400 -16.37 -16.02 33.00
C ASN A 400 -15.91 -14.90 33.92
N ALA A 401 -16.78 -13.93 34.14
CA ALA A 401 -16.60 -12.83 35.07
C ALA A 401 -16.52 -13.41 36.50
N ALA A 402 -15.41 -14.10 36.80
CA ALA A 402 -14.99 -14.33 38.15
C ALA A 402 -14.69 -12.94 38.72
N GLU A 403 -15.56 -12.48 39.61
CA GLU A 403 -15.38 -11.26 40.37
C GLU A 403 -13.94 -11.22 40.88
N ARG A 404 -13.24 -10.14 40.54
CA ARG A 404 -12.02 -9.74 41.24
C ARG A 404 -12.42 -9.48 42.69
N THR A 405 -12.39 -10.51 43.54
CA THR A 405 -12.62 -10.35 44.96
C THR A 405 -11.59 -9.37 45.49
N GLN A 406 -12.09 -8.21 45.96
CA GLN A 406 -11.32 -7.23 46.70
C GLN A 406 -10.63 -7.91 47.88
N GLY A 407 -9.29 -7.92 47.88
CA GLY A 407 -8.55 -8.46 49.02
C GLY A 407 -7.05 -8.54 48.82
N SER A 408 -6.34 -7.46 49.18
CA SER A 408 -5.09 -7.55 49.95
C SER A 408 -3.88 -8.29 49.35
N SER A 409 -3.51 -8.03 48.09
CA SER A 409 -2.10 -8.19 47.70
C SER A 409 -1.63 -6.94 46.98
N VAL A 410 -0.81 -6.12 47.66
CA VAL A 410 0.05 -5.16 46.95
C VAL A 410 0.82 -5.98 45.92
N PRO A 411 0.71 -5.69 44.62
CA PRO A 411 1.41 -6.44 43.59
C PRO A 411 2.91 -6.46 43.93
N ARG A 412 3.51 -7.65 43.93
CA ARG A 412 4.93 -7.83 44.18
C ARG A 412 5.63 -8.08 42.86
N TYR A 413 6.87 -7.63 42.80
CA TYR A 413 7.78 -7.94 41.71
C TYR A 413 8.47 -9.26 42.04
N GLU A 414 8.22 -10.29 41.24
CA GLU A 414 8.93 -11.58 41.34
C GLU A 414 10.04 -11.62 40.30
N ARG A 415 11.22 -12.07 40.72
CA ARG A 415 12.39 -12.19 39.84
C ARG A 415 12.19 -13.39 38.91
N LYS A 416 12.23 -13.16 37.60
CA LYS A 416 12.27 -14.22 36.59
C LYS A 416 13.63 -14.90 36.58
N GLU A 417 13.62 -16.22 36.33
CA GLU A 417 14.84 -16.92 35.95
C GLU A 417 15.22 -16.54 34.51
N PRO A 418 16.50 -16.20 34.26
CA PRO A 418 16.93 -15.77 32.94
C PRO A 418 16.81 -16.92 31.93
N GLN A 419 16.11 -16.69 30.82
CA GLN A 419 16.00 -17.64 29.73
C GLN A 419 17.08 -17.34 28.69
N ARG A 420 17.89 -18.36 28.38
CA ARG A 420 18.91 -18.26 27.35
C ARG A 420 18.50 -19.02 26.10
N GLU A 421 18.55 -18.32 24.98
CA GLU A 421 18.24 -18.88 23.68
C GLU A 421 19.44 -18.69 22.76
N GLU A 422 19.75 -19.71 21.97
CA GLU A 422 20.74 -19.63 20.92
C GLU A 422 20.03 -19.60 19.57
N ARG A 423 20.36 -18.59 18.77
CA ARG A 423 19.82 -18.39 17.43
C ARG A 423 20.97 -18.44 16.43
N VAL A 424 20.76 -19.18 15.34
CA VAL A 424 21.68 -19.20 14.20
C VAL A 424 21.05 -18.43 13.05
N ASP A 425 21.73 -17.40 12.58
CA ASP A 425 21.35 -16.63 11.40
C ASP A 425 22.35 -16.88 10.25
N GLY A 426 21.88 -16.80 9.00
CA GLY A 426 22.70 -17.05 7.81
C GLY A 426 22.71 -18.51 7.36
N ASP A 427 23.76 -18.90 6.63
CA ASP A 427 23.91 -20.27 6.09
C ASP A 427 24.45 -21.21 7.18
N VAL A 428 23.60 -22.12 7.68
CA VAL A 428 23.96 -23.15 8.68
C VAL A 428 25.19 -23.96 8.24
N TYR A 429 25.35 -24.16 6.93
CA TYR A 429 26.45 -24.87 6.29
C TYR A 429 27.49 -23.94 5.68
N ALA A 430 27.73 -22.75 6.25
CA ALA A 430 28.78 -21.83 5.78
C ALA A 430 30.18 -22.45 5.72
N HIS A 431 30.47 -23.40 6.61
CA HIS A 431 31.73 -24.17 6.63
C HIS A 431 31.87 -25.17 5.47
N VAL A 432 30.78 -25.44 4.75
CA VAL A 432 30.76 -26.29 3.55
C VAL A 432 30.85 -25.41 2.30
N PRO A 433 31.75 -25.73 1.34
CA PRO A 433 31.85 -25.01 0.08
C PRO A 433 30.53 -24.96 -0.71
N LEU A 434 30.49 -24.11 -1.74
CA LEU A 434 29.32 -23.95 -2.61
C LEU A 434 28.92 -25.27 -3.31
N GLU A 435 27.62 -25.56 -3.34
CA GLU A 435 27.08 -26.79 -3.95
C GLU A 435 27.42 -26.86 -5.44
N GLY A 436 27.73 -28.06 -5.93
CA GLY A 436 28.08 -28.31 -7.34
C GLY A 436 29.52 -27.98 -7.72
N MET A 437 30.34 -27.40 -6.83
CA MET A 437 31.75 -27.17 -7.10
C MET A 437 32.62 -28.34 -6.62
N SER A 438 33.28 -29.01 -7.56
CA SER A 438 34.23 -30.09 -7.28
C SER A 438 35.69 -29.71 -7.51
N LEU A 439 35.97 -28.67 -8.31
CA LEU A 439 37.31 -28.22 -8.68
C LEU A 439 37.37 -26.69 -8.80
N ILE A 440 38.51 -26.11 -8.44
CA ILE A 440 38.82 -24.69 -8.63
C ILE A 440 39.72 -24.55 -9.85
N GLN A 441 39.28 -23.79 -10.85
CA GLN A 441 40.00 -23.63 -12.13
C GLN A 441 40.39 -22.19 -12.46
N THR A 442 39.99 -21.23 -11.63
CA THR A 442 40.20 -19.80 -11.86
C THR A 442 40.49 -19.07 -10.57
N MET A 443 41.32 -18.03 -10.65
CA MET A 443 41.61 -17.11 -9.54
C MET A 443 40.42 -16.24 -9.16
N SER A 444 39.43 -16.04 -10.04
CA SER A 444 38.26 -15.21 -9.77
C SER A 444 37.36 -15.74 -8.65
N LEU A 445 37.55 -17.00 -8.22
CA LEU A 445 36.86 -17.58 -7.07
C LEU A 445 37.47 -17.18 -5.73
N CYS A 446 38.68 -16.60 -5.71
CA CYS A 446 39.32 -16.13 -4.48
C CYS A 446 38.58 -14.92 -3.89
N PHE A 447 38.36 -14.91 -2.58
CA PHE A 447 37.45 -13.96 -1.93
C PHE A 447 37.86 -12.50 -2.11
N ASP A 448 39.16 -12.21 -2.14
CA ASP A 448 39.69 -10.85 -2.27
C ASP A 448 39.76 -10.36 -3.73
N ILE A 449 39.42 -11.22 -4.69
CA ILE A 449 39.22 -10.89 -6.12
C ILE A 449 37.71 -10.85 -6.47
N GLY A 450 36.83 -10.88 -5.47
CA GLY A 450 35.37 -10.86 -5.66
C GLY A 450 34.71 -12.24 -5.68
N GLY A 451 35.42 -13.28 -5.23
CA GLY A 451 34.86 -14.61 -5.03
C GLY A 451 33.69 -14.61 -4.03
N GLN A 452 32.75 -15.53 -4.24
CA GLN A 452 31.59 -15.70 -3.36
C GLN A 452 32.00 -16.12 -1.94
N THR A 453 31.28 -15.62 -0.94
CA THR A 453 31.46 -15.95 0.47
C THR A 453 30.14 -16.41 1.08
N LYS A 454 30.22 -17.22 2.14
CA LYS A 454 29.09 -17.62 2.98
C LYS A 454 29.25 -17.03 4.38
N THR A 455 28.16 -16.64 5.00
CA THR A 455 28.17 -16.08 6.34
C THR A 455 27.23 -16.85 7.26
N ARG A 456 27.63 -16.97 8.53
CA ARG A 456 26.75 -17.45 9.60
C ARG A 456 27.04 -16.68 10.88
N SER A 457 26.02 -16.50 11.71
CA SER A 457 26.16 -15.87 13.01
C SER A 457 25.45 -16.66 14.10
N PHE A 458 26.13 -16.85 15.22
CA PHE A 458 25.58 -17.46 16.42
C PHE A 458 25.27 -16.35 17.43
N THR A 459 24.00 -16.11 17.68
CA THR A 459 23.52 -15.08 18.59
C THR A 459 23.01 -15.74 19.86
N THR A 460 23.62 -15.43 20.99
CA THR A 460 23.12 -15.83 22.31
C THR A 460 22.28 -14.68 22.87
N LEU A 461 21.01 -14.97 23.12
CA LEU A 461 20.05 -14.07 23.74
C LEU A 461 19.85 -14.45 25.21
N GLU A 462 19.73 -13.47 26.09
CA GLU A 462 19.28 -13.62 27.47
C GLU A 462 18.03 -12.76 27.65
N ASP A 463 16.88 -13.39 27.88
CA ASP A 463 15.56 -12.76 27.97
C ASP A 463 15.21 -11.88 26.75
N GLY A 464 15.72 -12.23 25.57
CA GLY A 464 15.55 -11.48 24.32
C GLY A 464 16.57 -10.36 24.08
N ALA A 465 17.50 -10.09 25.00
CA ALA A 465 18.63 -9.18 24.78
C ALA A 465 19.88 -9.92 24.31
N GLU A 466 20.59 -9.36 23.33
CA GLU A 466 21.86 -9.90 22.85
C GLU A 466 22.95 -9.82 23.94
N ILE A 467 23.58 -10.95 24.25
CA ILE A 467 24.73 -10.99 25.17
C ILE A 467 26.04 -11.29 24.46
N SER A 468 25.99 -12.11 23.41
CA SER A 468 27.16 -12.44 22.59
C SER A 468 26.72 -12.78 21.17
N VAL A 469 27.48 -12.32 20.18
CA VAL A 469 27.28 -12.66 18.76
C VAL A 469 28.60 -13.11 18.18
N ILE A 470 28.65 -14.31 17.62
CA ILE A 470 29.82 -14.84 16.91
C ILE A 470 29.51 -14.84 15.42
N ASN A 471 30.15 -13.95 14.67
CA ASN A 471 30.02 -13.84 13.22
C ASN A 471 31.16 -14.60 12.53
N GLU A 472 30.82 -15.45 11.57
CA GLU A 472 31.78 -16.16 10.74
C GLU A 472 31.54 -15.90 9.26
N VAL A 473 32.63 -15.66 8.54
CA VAL A 473 32.65 -15.48 7.08
C VAL A 473 33.59 -16.53 6.49
N TRP A 474 33.07 -17.33 5.58
CA TRP A 474 33.77 -18.41 4.88
C TRP A 474 33.87 -18.11 3.40
N GLY A 475 34.96 -18.52 2.76
CA GLY A 475 35.18 -18.31 1.34
C GLY A 475 36.47 -18.96 0.87
N PHE A 476 36.76 -18.87 -0.42
CA PHE A 476 37.99 -19.43 -0.96
C PHE A 476 39.18 -18.49 -0.75
N ALA A 477 40.24 -18.99 -0.09
CA ALA A 477 41.50 -18.30 0.12
C ALA A 477 42.69 -19.20 -0.28
N PHE A 478 43.20 -18.97 -1.49
CA PHE A 478 44.29 -19.73 -2.10
C PHE A 478 45.15 -18.84 -3.01
N THR A 479 46.37 -19.27 -3.31
CA THR A 479 47.24 -18.64 -4.32
C THR A 479 47.25 -19.47 -5.60
N ALA A 480 47.62 -18.88 -6.74
CA ALA A 480 47.61 -19.61 -8.02
C ALA A 480 48.50 -20.86 -8.01
N ILE A 481 49.69 -20.77 -7.42
CA ILE A 481 50.60 -21.91 -7.27
C ILE A 481 50.02 -23.06 -6.43
N GLN A 482 49.13 -22.79 -5.46
CA GLN A 482 48.47 -23.83 -4.64
C GLN A 482 47.48 -24.67 -5.43
N ILE A 483 46.96 -24.11 -6.51
CA ILE A 483 46.02 -24.80 -7.40
C ILE A 483 46.66 -25.11 -8.75
N TYR A 484 47.96 -24.90 -8.96
CA TYR A 484 48.60 -25.12 -10.24
C TYR A 484 49.04 -26.57 -10.42
N GLU A 485 48.60 -27.20 -11.51
CA GLU A 485 48.98 -28.56 -11.87
C GLU A 485 50.05 -28.52 -12.96
N ALA A 486 51.33 -28.71 -12.58
CA ALA A 486 52.47 -28.60 -13.49
C ALA A 486 52.41 -29.58 -14.69
N ALA A 487 51.77 -30.75 -14.51
CA ALA A 487 51.63 -31.75 -15.57
C ALA A 487 50.67 -31.31 -16.69
N SER A 488 49.61 -30.57 -16.35
CA SER A 488 48.62 -30.07 -17.32
C SER A 488 48.89 -28.62 -17.72
N GLY A 489 49.70 -27.88 -16.97
CA GLY A 489 49.91 -26.45 -17.16
C GLY A 489 48.67 -25.62 -16.86
N THR A 490 47.71 -26.18 -16.11
CA THR A 490 46.42 -25.54 -15.82
C THR A 490 46.21 -25.34 -14.32
N LEU A 491 45.36 -24.38 -13.97
CA LEU A 491 44.87 -24.21 -12.60
C LEU A 491 43.79 -25.27 -12.34
N ARG A 492 44.06 -26.16 -11.39
CA ARG A 492 43.21 -27.24 -10.94
C ARG A 492 43.45 -27.54 -9.45
N GLY A 493 42.66 -26.89 -8.59
CA GLY A 493 42.73 -27.04 -7.14
C GLY A 493 41.55 -27.81 -6.53
N GLY A 494 41.81 -28.48 -5.41
CA GLY A 494 40.76 -29.10 -4.59
C GLY A 494 39.97 -28.05 -3.79
N VAL A 495 38.65 -28.19 -3.78
CA VAL A 495 37.72 -27.22 -3.15
C VAL A 495 37.89 -27.19 -1.61
N GLY A 496 38.07 -28.35 -0.99
CA GLY A 496 38.13 -28.48 0.48
C GLY A 496 39.33 -27.77 1.13
N GLU A 497 40.50 -27.79 0.49
CA GLU A 497 41.72 -27.16 1.03
C GLU A 497 41.74 -25.63 0.85
N CYS A 498 40.94 -25.14 -0.10
CA CYS A 498 40.87 -23.73 -0.44
C CYS A 498 39.73 -23.00 0.29
N TRP A 499 38.70 -23.70 0.75
CA TRP A 499 37.58 -23.11 1.52
C TRP A 499 38.00 -22.89 2.98
N LYS A 500 38.12 -21.63 3.38
CA LYS A 500 38.68 -21.25 4.69
C LYS A 500 37.78 -20.26 5.42
N LEU A 501 37.88 -20.28 6.74
CA LEU A 501 37.31 -19.25 7.61
C LEU A 501 38.11 -17.96 7.41
N LEU A 502 37.49 -16.99 6.73
CA LEU A 502 38.08 -15.71 6.36
C LEU A 502 38.05 -14.74 7.53
N LYS A 503 36.90 -14.59 8.17
CA LYS A 503 36.70 -13.68 9.31
C LYS A 503 35.90 -14.39 10.38
N GLN A 504 36.34 -14.27 11.63
CA GLN A 504 35.57 -14.70 12.79
C GLN A 504 35.65 -13.59 13.83
N THR A 505 34.52 -13.01 14.19
CA THR A 505 34.45 -11.99 15.23
C THR A 505 33.42 -12.36 16.28
N ARG A 506 33.78 -12.15 17.54
CA ARG A 506 32.93 -12.31 18.71
C ARG A 506 32.66 -10.93 19.29
N THR A 507 31.40 -10.56 19.32
CA THR A 507 30.88 -9.32 19.87
C THR A 507 30.21 -9.61 21.21
N ASP A 508 30.72 -9.05 22.29
CA ASP A 508 30.14 -9.18 23.63
C ASP A 508 29.51 -7.86 24.07
N TYR A 509 28.27 -7.93 24.58
CA TYR A 509 27.48 -6.78 25.02
C TYR A 509 27.50 -6.66 26.54
N THR A 510 28.04 -5.55 27.05
CA THR A 510 28.10 -5.31 28.49
C THR A 510 27.11 -4.26 28.94
N TYR A 511 26.22 -4.68 29.83
CA TYR A 511 25.16 -3.85 30.39
C TYR A 511 25.46 -3.47 31.84
N ASP A 512 24.97 -2.31 32.26
CA ASP A 512 24.99 -1.90 33.66
C ASP A 512 24.15 -2.87 34.51
N PRO A 513 24.73 -3.52 35.54
CA PRO A 513 23.99 -4.43 36.41
C PRO A 513 22.85 -3.75 37.17
N THR A 514 22.92 -2.43 37.38
CA THR A 514 21.94 -1.67 38.18
C THR A 514 20.80 -1.16 37.32
N THR A 515 21.12 -0.47 36.21
CA THR A 515 20.10 0.18 35.38
C THR A 515 19.66 -0.65 34.18
N GLY A 516 20.43 -1.68 33.81
CA GLY A 516 20.16 -2.54 32.66
C GLY A 516 20.54 -1.93 31.30
N TYR A 517 21.08 -0.72 31.24
CA TYR A 517 21.47 -0.08 29.98
C TYR A 517 22.79 -0.61 29.43
N LEU A 518 22.93 -0.63 28.10
CA LEU A 518 24.17 -1.01 27.42
C LEU A 518 25.25 0.06 27.65
N LEU A 519 26.41 -0.36 28.18
CA LEU A 519 27.53 0.54 28.48
C LEU A 519 28.65 0.47 27.45
N TYR A 520 28.99 -0.73 27.00
CA TYR A 520 29.98 -0.93 25.96
C TYR A 520 29.79 -2.26 25.24
N VAL A 521 30.28 -2.30 24.01
CA VAL A 521 30.33 -3.47 23.15
C VAL A 521 31.78 -3.71 22.79
N THR A 522 32.26 -4.91 23.00
CA THR A 522 33.62 -5.31 22.63
C THR A 522 33.57 -6.37 21.55
N GLU A 523 34.27 -6.14 20.46
CA GLU A 523 34.41 -7.11 19.39
C GLU A 523 35.88 -7.56 19.32
N SER A 524 36.09 -8.87 19.30
CA SER A 524 37.41 -9.49 19.18
C SER A 524 37.37 -10.63 18.19
N GLY A 525 38.45 -10.87 17.46
CA GLY A 525 38.43 -11.91 16.45
C GLY A 525 39.66 -11.96 15.57
N VAL A 526 39.50 -12.58 14.41
CA VAL A 526 40.52 -12.68 13.38
C VAL A 526 39.95 -12.32 12.02
N ASN A 527 40.77 -11.70 11.18
CA ASN A 527 40.48 -11.40 9.79
C ASN A 527 41.62 -11.91 8.90
N THR A 528 41.29 -12.51 7.77
CA THR A 528 42.27 -13.07 6.84
C THR A 528 42.57 -12.05 5.75
N VAL A 529 43.84 -11.72 5.57
CA VAL A 529 44.32 -10.71 4.60
C VAL A 529 45.62 -11.19 3.94
N ARG A 530 46.03 -10.54 2.85
CA ARG A 530 47.38 -10.70 2.26
C ARG A 530 47.93 -9.34 1.82
N PHE A 531 49.25 -9.21 1.75
CA PHE A 531 49.93 -7.93 1.46
C PHE A 531 49.83 -7.53 0.00
N LYS A 532 49.87 -8.49 -0.92
CA LYS A 532 49.66 -8.31 -2.34
C LYS A 532 48.57 -9.25 -2.85
N GLN A 533 47.71 -8.73 -3.71
CA GLN A 533 46.68 -9.47 -4.41
C GLN A 533 47.23 -9.92 -5.76
N GLU A 534 46.92 -11.15 -6.18
CA GLU A 534 47.35 -11.66 -7.49
C GLU A 534 46.45 -11.15 -8.61
N ASN A 535 47.03 -10.95 -9.78
CA ASN A 535 46.26 -10.74 -11.00
C ASN A 535 45.59 -12.05 -11.43
N ALA A 536 44.28 -12.00 -11.72
CA ALA A 536 43.51 -13.18 -12.11
C ALA A 536 43.94 -13.76 -13.47
N GLU A 537 44.41 -12.94 -14.39
CA GLU A 537 44.80 -13.33 -15.76
C GLU A 537 46.28 -13.74 -15.86
N SER A 538 47.14 -13.13 -15.04
CA SER A 538 48.58 -13.41 -15.01
C SER A 538 49.09 -13.54 -13.57
N PRO A 539 48.83 -14.67 -12.89
CA PRO A 539 49.14 -14.80 -11.48
C PRO A 539 50.65 -14.79 -11.20
N GLU A 540 51.08 -13.88 -10.34
CA GLU A 540 52.49 -13.60 -10.07
C GLU A 540 53.19 -14.77 -9.36
N THR A 541 52.48 -15.54 -8.52
CA THR A 541 53.09 -16.65 -7.76
C THR A 541 53.56 -17.82 -8.64
N LEU A 542 53.12 -17.90 -9.90
CA LEU A 542 53.60 -18.91 -10.85
C LEU A 542 54.98 -18.56 -11.43
N GLN A 543 55.37 -17.29 -11.36
CA GLN A 543 56.63 -16.76 -11.92
C GLN A 543 57.70 -16.57 -10.83
N LEU A 544 57.29 -16.54 -9.56
CA LEU A 544 58.17 -16.34 -8.42
C LEU A 544 58.65 -17.67 -7.83
N GLY A 545 59.93 -17.74 -7.47
CA GLY A 545 60.47 -18.85 -6.70
C GLY A 545 60.01 -18.80 -5.24
N ALA A 546 59.87 -19.95 -4.57
CA ALA A 546 59.47 -20.00 -3.17
C ALA A 546 60.46 -19.31 -2.20
N SER A 547 61.71 -19.11 -2.62
CA SER A 547 62.74 -18.37 -1.88
C SER A 547 62.69 -16.86 -2.12
N ASP A 548 61.85 -16.38 -3.04
CA ASP A 548 61.71 -14.96 -3.33
C ASP A 548 61.00 -14.26 -2.15
N PRO A 549 61.59 -13.19 -1.57
CA PRO A 549 60.96 -12.39 -0.52
C PRO A 549 59.55 -11.89 -0.89
N GLU A 550 59.29 -11.66 -2.18
CA GLU A 550 58.01 -11.21 -2.71
C GLU A 550 56.93 -12.32 -2.68
N TYR A 551 57.32 -13.59 -2.83
CA TYR A 551 56.40 -14.73 -2.77
C TYR A 551 55.60 -14.74 -1.47
N ALA A 552 56.26 -14.42 -0.35
CA ALA A 552 55.64 -14.39 0.97
C ALA A 552 54.62 -13.24 1.17
N LEU A 553 54.48 -12.32 0.22
CA LEU A 553 53.46 -11.24 0.27
C LEU A 553 52.08 -11.68 -0.20
N TYR A 554 52.00 -12.74 -1.01
CA TYR A 554 50.75 -13.29 -1.54
C TYR A 554 50.08 -14.30 -0.60
N ASN A 555 50.82 -14.76 0.42
CA ASN A 555 50.29 -15.68 1.41
C ASN A 555 49.24 -15.02 2.30
N PHE A 556 48.13 -15.72 2.52
CA PHE A 556 47.10 -15.31 3.47
C PHE A 556 47.62 -15.43 4.91
N ILE A 557 47.41 -14.37 5.68
CA ILE A 557 47.72 -14.28 7.10
C ILE A 557 46.47 -13.87 7.87
N LYS A 558 46.37 -14.31 9.13
CA LYS A 558 45.31 -13.90 10.04
C LYS A 558 45.82 -12.74 10.90
N ILE A 559 45.08 -11.64 10.89
CA ILE A 559 45.31 -10.49 11.76
C ILE A 559 44.21 -10.42 12.82
N PRO A 560 44.53 -10.00 14.06
CA PRO A 560 43.51 -9.83 15.08
C PRO A 560 42.58 -8.66 14.71
N VAL A 561 41.29 -8.85 14.95
CA VAL A 561 40.28 -7.78 14.93
C VAL A 561 40.03 -7.39 16.37
N VAL A 562 40.13 -6.10 16.65
CA VAL A 562 39.87 -5.55 17.97
C VAL A 562 39.02 -4.30 17.81
N SER A 563 37.85 -4.30 18.42
CA SER A 563 36.91 -3.19 18.35
C SER A 563 36.22 -2.96 19.69
N ARG A 564 35.95 -1.69 20.01
CA ARG A 564 35.24 -1.29 21.21
C ARG A 564 34.33 -0.12 20.91
N THR A 565 33.05 -0.30 21.18
CA THR A 565 32.06 0.78 21.25
C THR A 565 31.78 1.10 22.70
N SER A 566 31.83 2.38 23.09
CA SER A 566 31.53 2.84 24.45
C SER A 566 30.44 3.89 24.42
N TYR A 567 29.49 3.79 25.35
CA TYR A 567 28.37 4.70 25.50
C TYR A 567 28.47 5.49 26.81
N LYS A 568 28.39 6.81 26.72
CA LYS A 568 28.18 7.70 27.86
C LYS A 568 26.70 8.06 27.91
N LEU A 569 26.03 7.58 28.94
CA LEU A 569 24.61 7.79 29.15
C LEU A 569 24.37 9.07 29.97
N GLN A 570 23.39 9.87 29.57
CA GLN A 570 22.91 11.01 30.36
C GLN A 570 21.39 10.89 30.57
N LEU A 571 20.95 11.33 31.74
CA LEU A 571 19.54 11.33 32.12
C LEU A 571 18.79 12.34 31.25
N MET A 572 17.61 11.96 30.74
CA MET A 572 16.77 12.91 30.01
C MET A 572 16.36 14.10 30.92
N PRO A 573 16.44 15.35 30.43
CA PRO A 573 16.26 16.55 31.28
C PRO A 573 14.93 16.64 32.03
N GLU A 574 13.87 16.01 31.49
CA GLU A 574 12.53 16.06 32.08
C GLU A 574 12.33 15.07 33.24
N TYR A 575 13.25 14.12 33.41
CA TYR A 575 13.14 13.04 34.39
C TYR A 575 14.02 13.33 35.61
N SER A 576 13.49 13.01 36.80
CA SER A 576 14.25 13.03 38.05
C SER A 576 14.66 11.61 38.43
N THR A 577 15.61 11.49 39.35
CA THR A 577 16.14 10.21 39.86
C THR A 577 15.17 9.48 40.82
N GLY A 578 13.89 9.87 40.87
CA GLY A 578 12.87 9.25 41.72
C GLY A 578 12.45 7.87 41.22
N GLY A 579 12.87 6.81 41.93
CA GLY A 579 12.71 5.41 41.55
C GLY A 579 11.43 4.74 42.05
N PHE A 580 10.28 5.36 41.87
CA PHE A 580 9.00 4.74 42.25
C PHE A 580 8.02 4.79 41.09
N GLU A 581 7.47 3.63 40.77
CA GLU A 581 6.27 3.54 39.96
C GLU A 581 5.09 3.84 40.88
N VAL A 582 4.18 4.68 40.45
CA VAL A 582 3.03 5.05 41.28
C VAL A 582 1.88 4.13 40.92
N ILE A 583 1.55 3.19 41.81
CA ILE A 583 0.37 2.34 41.63
C ILE A 583 -0.84 3.01 42.24
N LYS A 584 -1.93 2.93 41.49
CA LYS A 584 -3.23 3.40 41.91
C LYS A 584 -3.89 2.34 42.79
N VAL A 585 -4.23 2.71 44.02
CA VAL A 585 -4.91 1.87 44.99
C VAL A 585 -6.26 2.48 45.30
N CYS A 586 -7.30 1.67 45.19
CA CYS A 586 -8.65 2.08 45.47
C CYS A 586 -8.90 2.17 46.98
N ASN A 587 -9.26 3.37 47.44
CA ASN A 587 -9.69 3.62 48.81
C ASN A 587 -11.13 3.10 48.98
N ARG A 588 -11.50 2.79 50.24
CA ARG A 588 -12.84 2.27 50.58
C ARG A 588 -13.99 3.24 50.27
N ASP A 589 -13.69 4.52 50.08
CA ASP A 589 -14.66 5.58 49.78
C ASP A 589 -14.91 5.75 48.27
N GLY A 590 -14.30 4.92 47.41
CA GLY A 590 -14.42 5.02 45.96
C GLY A 590 -13.44 6.00 45.31
N THR A 591 -12.57 6.65 46.09
CA THR A 591 -11.45 7.44 45.56
C THR A 591 -10.23 6.56 45.31
N SER A 592 -9.25 7.03 44.53
CA SER A 592 -7.95 6.38 44.41
C SER A 592 -6.87 7.14 45.17
N SER A 593 -5.95 6.41 45.78
CA SER A 593 -4.69 6.92 46.29
C SER A 593 -3.53 6.36 45.47
N LEU A 594 -2.54 7.21 45.26
CA LEU A 594 -1.32 6.88 44.55
C LEU A 594 -0.30 6.37 45.57
N ILE A 595 -0.03 5.07 45.57
CA ILE A 595 0.97 4.44 46.45
C ILE A 595 2.24 4.21 45.62
N PRO A 596 3.42 4.65 46.09
CA PRO A 596 4.67 4.30 45.43
C PRO A 596 4.94 2.80 45.58
N LEU A 597 5.05 2.10 44.45
CA LEU A 597 5.57 0.75 44.34
C LEU A 597 7.03 0.82 43.89
N ILE A 598 7.91 0.22 44.67
CA ILE A 598 9.33 0.12 44.33
C ILE A 598 9.44 -0.97 43.27
N ASN A 599 9.62 -0.56 42.00
CA ASN A 599 9.97 -1.46 40.91
C ASN A 599 11.51 -1.66 40.92
N PRO A 600 12.01 -2.88 41.20
CA PRO A 600 13.45 -3.14 41.27
C PRO A 600 14.19 -2.91 39.94
N ASP A 601 13.50 -2.94 38.80
CA ASP A 601 14.06 -2.70 37.46
C ASP A 601 13.85 -1.28 36.95
N TYR A 602 13.22 -0.42 37.75
CA TYR A 602 13.02 0.96 37.33
C TYR A 602 14.36 1.66 37.23
N ALA A 603 14.66 2.11 36.01
CA ALA A 603 15.72 3.05 35.73
C ALA A 603 15.09 4.15 34.88
N PRO A 604 15.33 5.43 35.20
CA PRO A 604 14.79 6.51 34.40
C PRO A 604 15.34 6.43 32.96
N PRO A 605 14.70 7.08 31.98
CA PRO A 605 15.17 7.04 30.60
C PRO A 605 16.49 7.81 30.46
N TYR A 606 17.50 7.11 29.95
CA TYR A 606 18.78 7.70 29.55
C TYR A 606 18.85 7.82 28.03
N TYR A 607 19.56 8.81 27.53
CA TYR A 607 19.96 8.91 26.13
C TYR A 607 21.48 8.75 26.02
N VAL A 608 21.94 8.41 24.81
CA VAL A 608 23.37 8.32 24.51
C VAL A 608 23.91 9.72 24.22
N ALA A 609 24.60 10.31 25.19
CA ALA A 609 25.23 11.62 25.06
C ALA A 609 26.53 11.58 24.27
N HIS A 610 27.27 10.47 24.38
CA HIS A 610 28.49 10.23 23.63
C HIS A 610 28.60 8.76 23.29
N GLU A 611 28.82 8.46 22.03
CA GLU A 611 29.13 7.14 21.50
C GLU A 611 30.48 7.22 20.82
N ARG A 612 31.37 6.26 21.11
CA ARG A 612 32.65 6.15 20.43
C ARG A 612 32.95 4.70 20.12
N THR A 613 33.16 4.39 18.86
CA THR A 613 33.64 3.09 18.38
C THR A 613 35.03 3.24 17.80
N GLU A 614 35.95 2.42 18.27
CA GLU A 614 37.27 2.28 17.68
C GLU A 614 37.45 0.85 17.26
N SER A 615 37.84 0.63 16.00
CA SER A 615 38.12 -0.69 15.45
C SER A 615 39.47 -0.66 14.76
N VAL A 616 40.29 -1.67 15.06
CA VAL A 616 41.64 -1.83 14.56
C VAL A 616 41.82 -3.28 14.14
N ALA A 617 42.15 -3.46 12.87
CA ALA A 617 42.54 -4.74 12.31
C ALA A 617 43.54 -4.49 11.19
N PHE A 618 44.80 -4.16 11.53
CA PHE A 618 45.86 -3.98 10.55
C PHE A 618 47.17 -4.65 10.96
N THR A 619 48.03 -4.89 9.98
CA THR A 619 49.40 -5.34 10.18
C THR A 619 50.33 -4.70 9.16
N SER A 620 51.63 -4.70 9.44
CA SER A 620 52.64 -4.13 8.54
C SER A 620 53.82 -5.09 8.36
N LYS A 621 54.39 -5.11 7.15
CA LYS A 621 55.60 -5.85 6.80
C LYS A 621 56.59 -4.92 6.10
N ALA A 622 57.89 -5.15 6.30
CA ALA A 622 58.91 -4.41 5.57
C ALA A 622 58.75 -4.61 4.06
N ASN A 623 58.98 -3.56 3.28
CA ASN A 623 58.90 -3.65 1.83
C ASN A 623 60.12 -4.42 1.30
N PRO A 624 59.96 -5.53 0.55
CA PRO A 624 61.08 -6.27 -0.01
C PRO A 624 61.99 -5.43 -0.91
N ALA A 625 61.47 -4.37 -1.53
CA ALA A 625 62.29 -3.44 -2.32
C ALA A 625 63.38 -2.72 -1.50
N ASN A 626 63.28 -2.73 -0.17
CA ASN A 626 64.27 -2.16 0.73
C ASN A 626 65.37 -3.15 1.14
N GLU A 627 65.30 -4.41 0.71
CA GLU A 627 66.31 -5.41 1.04
C GLU A 627 67.67 -5.02 0.44
N GLY A 628 68.69 -4.89 1.29
CA GLY A 628 70.02 -4.42 0.90
C GLY A 628 70.21 -2.90 0.87
N LEU A 629 69.15 -2.10 1.08
CA LEU A 629 69.19 -0.63 1.19
C LEU A 629 69.26 -0.19 2.66
N SER A 630 69.94 0.93 2.95
CA SER A 630 70.04 1.45 4.32
C SER A 630 69.80 2.96 4.38
N ALA A 631 68.90 3.39 5.28
CA ALA A 631 68.65 4.81 5.55
C ALA A 631 69.92 5.57 5.95
N SER A 632 70.86 4.91 6.62
CA SER A 632 72.15 5.50 7.02
C SER A 632 73.11 5.75 5.86
N ARG A 633 72.87 5.17 4.67
CA ARG A 633 73.64 5.41 3.44
C ARG A 633 73.03 6.47 2.53
N GLY A 634 71.91 7.07 2.93
CA GLY A 634 71.17 8.05 2.11
C GLY A 634 70.25 7.42 1.06
N ASP A 635 70.05 6.10 1.10
CA ASP A 635 69.14 5.40 0.19
C ASP A 635 67.68 5.80 0.47
N LYS A 636 66.90 6.06 -0.59
CA LYS A 636 65.46 6.30 -0.47
C LYS A 636 64.75 4.98 -0.22
N LEU A 637 64.30 4.76 1.02
CA LEU A 637 63.51 3.58 1.40
C LEU A 637 62.04 3.77 1.04
N GLU A 638 61.44 2.74 0.46
CA GLU A 638 59.99 2.67 0.23
C GLU A 638 59.25 2.42 1.56
N PRO A 639 58.00 2.91 1.71
CA PRO A 639 57.24 2.71 2.93
C PRO A 639 56.92 1.22 3.16
N PRO A 640 56.75 0.78 4.42
CA PRO A 640 56.34 -0.58 4.73
C PRO A 640 54.97 -0.89 4.12
N LEU A 641 54.77 -2.15 3.73
CA LEU A 641 53.48 -2.62 3.23
C LEU A 641 52.54 -2.78 4.41
N ILE A 642 51.38 -2.12 4.37
CA ILE A 642 50.36 -2.18 5.41
C ILE A 642 49.09 -2.76 4.79
N VAL A 643 48.43 -3.67 5.49
CA VAL A 643 47.12 -4.21 5.10
C VAL A 643 46.18 -4.33 6.28
N GLY A 644 44.89 -4.27 5.99
CA GLY A 644 43.82 -4.28 6.97
C GLY A 644 42.99 -3.00 6.94
N GLU A 645 42.32 -2.73 8.05
CA GLU A 645 41.47 -1.55 8.24
C GLU A 645 41.59 -0.97 9.64
N GLU A 646 41.43 0.35 9.72
CA GLU A 646 41.14 1.05 10.97
C GLU A 646 39.90 1.92 10.77
N SER A 647 39.05 2.00 11.80
CA SER A 647 37.90 2.89 11.77
C SER A 647 37.64 3.49 13.14
N CYS A 648 37.20 4.75 13.13
CA CYS A 648 36.74 5.45 14.31
C CYS A 648 35.37 6.04 14.01
N PHE A 649 34.40 5.77 14.87
CA PHE A 649 33.10 6.40 14.88
C PHE A 649 32.96 7.18 16.17
N GLU A 650 32.48 8.41 16.09
CA GLU A 650 32.18 9.22 17.26
C GLU A 650 30.87 9.97 17.03
N ALA A 651 29.94 9.87 17.97
CA ALA A 651 28.71 10.63 17.96
C ALA A 651 28.46 11.33 19.30
N ILE A 652 28.16 12.63 19.26
CA ILE A 652 27.89 13.45 20.44
C ILE A 652 26.50 14.05 20.31
N THR A 653 25.63 13.75 21.28
CA THR A 653 24.26 14.28 21.35
C THR A 653 24.16 15.38 22.40
N GLN A 654 23.72 16.56 21.99
CA GLN A 654 23.45 17.69 22.88
C GLN A 654 21.95 17.98 22.91
N ILE A 655 21.39 18.14 24.12
CA ILE A 655 19.97 18.46 24.31
C ILE A 655 19.84 19.90 24.79
N THR A 656 18.95 20.64 24.15
CA THR A 656 18.40 21.92 24.64
C THR A 656 17.04 21.61 25.28
N PRO A 657 16.90 21.75 26.62
CA PRO A 657 15.67 21.41 27.32
C PRO A 657 14.50 22.31 26.89
N ALA A 658 13.28 21.81 27.06
CA ALA A 658 12.07 22.60 26.82
C ALA A 658 11.98 23.79 27.80
N VAL A 659 11.46 24.90 27.30
CA VAL A 659 11.21 26.11 28.10
C VAL A 659 9.71 26.26 28.29
N TYR A 660 9.28 26.38 29.54
CA TYR A 660 7.87 26.51 29.91
C TYR A 660 7.57 27.91 30.43
N GLU A 661 6.35 28.40 30.20
CA GLU A 661 5.83 29.59 30.85
C GLU A 661 5.58 29.28 32.33
N GLU A 662 6.21 30.03 33.23
CA GLU A 662 6.03 29.85 34.67
C GLU A 662 4.72 30.51 35.12
N LYS A 663 3.72 29.71 35.52
CA LYS A 663 2.48 30.24 36.08
C LYS A 663 2.60 30.34 37.58
N TYR A 664 2.61 31.55 38.13
CA TYR A 664 2.62 31.75 39.58
C TYR A 664 1.35 31.15 40.22
N ILE A 665 1.51 30.20 41.14
CA ILE A 665 0.41 29.51 41.84
C ILE A 665 0.31 29.86 43.32
N GLY A 666 1.25 30.65 43.84
CA GLY A 666 1.22 31.13 45.23
C GLY A 666 2.61 31.16 45.84
N SER A 667 2.68 31.19 47.17
CA SER A 667 3.95 31.15 47.90
C SER A 667 3.88 30.18 49.07
N ARG A 668 4.92 29.38 49.29
CA ARG A 668 5.08 28.55 50.49
C ARG A 668 6.31 29.03 51.23
N ASN A 669 6.14 29.39 52.51
CA ASN A 669 7.21 29.95 53.35
C ASN A 669 7.88 31.20 52.75
N GLY A 670 7.10 32.08 52.12
CA GLY A 670 7.61 33.33 51.53
C GLY A 670 8.34 33.18 50.19
N LEU A 671 8.52 31.95 49.69
CA LEU A 671 9.08 31.70 48.37
C LEU A 671 7.95 31.51 47.34
N PRO A 672 8.01 32.21 46.19
CA PRO A 672 7.05 32.03 45.12
C PRO A 672 7.14 30.61 44.54
N ILE A 673 6.00 29.95 44.40
CA ILE A 673 5.85 28.67 43.72
C ILE A 673 5.25 28.94 42.35
N TYR A 674 5.87 28.38 41.33
CA TYR A 674 5.40 28.42 39.95
C TYR A 674 5.00 27.00 39.50
N GLN A 675 3.91 26.89 38.75
CA GLN A 675 3.50 25.68 38.04
C GLN A 675 4.06 25.77 36.63
N ARG A 676 4.45 24.62 36.06
CA ARG A 676 4.71 24.53 34.61
C ARG A 676 3.42 24.88 33.86
N GLY A 677 3.43 26.00 33.15
CA GLY A 677 2.37 26.46 32.26
C GLY A 677 2.56 25.95 30.84
N ARG A 678 2.23 26.78 29.85
CA ARG A 678 2.32 26.43 28.43
C ARG A 678 3.80 26.30 28.01
N GLU A 679 4.11 25.29 27.21
CA GLU A 679 5.43 25.16 26.58
C GLU A 679 5.68 26.31 25.58
N ILE A 680 6.76 27.06 25.79
CA ILE A 680 7.19 28.19 24.95
C ILE A 680 8.11 27.70 23.83
N SER A 681 9.03 26.79 24.16
CA SER A 681 9.92 26.16 23.19
C SER A 681 10.03 24.68 23.47
N PRO A 682 9.84 23.82 22.46
CA PRO A 682 10.04 22.38 22.60
C PRO A 682 11.50 22.05 22.86
N GLN A 683 11.70 20.89 23.49
CA GLN A 683 13.02 20.29 23.60
C GLN A 683 13.59 20.07 22.20
N LYS A 684 14.87 20.39 22.01
CA LYS A 684 15.61 20.17 20.77
C LYS A 684 16.84 19.34 21.08
N TRP A 685 17.29 18.54 20.12
CA TRP A 685 18.56 17.85 20.22
C TRP A 685 19.34 17.97 18.92
N VAL A 686 20.66 17.99 19.05
CA VAL A 686 21.61 18.01 17.94
C VAL A 686 22.61 16.89 18.16
N LYS A 687 22.78 16.02 17.17
CA LYS A 687 23.73 14.92 17.18
C LYS A 687 24.80 15.16 16.14
N TYR A 688 26.03 15.32 16.59
CA TYR A 688 27.21 15.45 15.75
C TYR A 688 27.80 14.07 15.52
N VAL A 689 27.95 13.65 14.28
CA VAL A 689 28.48 12.34 13.92
C VAL A 689 29.77 12.54 13.13
N LYS A 690 30.81 11.82 13.52
CA LYS A 690 32.11 11.76 12.87
C LYS A 690 32.43 10.30 12.56
N LYS A 691 32.61 9.99 11.29
CA LYS A 691 33.02 8.66 10.81
C LYS A 691 34.37 8.79 10.15
N PHE A 692 35.30 7.96 10.57
CA PHE A 692 36.61 7.81 9.94
C PHE A 692 36.79 6.35 9.59
N LYS A 693 37.16 6.08 8.34
CA LYS A 693 37.56 4.74 7.91
C LYS A 693 38.80 4.84 7.04
N ALA A 694 39.80 4.05 7.33
CA ALA A 694 41.00 3.91 6.52
C ALA A 694 41.21 2.45 6.16
N GLN A 695 41.39 2.17 4.86
CA GLN A 695 41.47 0.82 4.31
C GLN A 695 42.31 0.77 3.03
N GLY A 696 42.57 -0.45 2.56
CA GLY A 696 43.32 -0.72 1.32
C GLY A 696 44.81 -0.96 1.55
N GLN A 697 45.52 -1.35 0.48
CA GLN A 697 46.96 -1.52 0.52
C GLN A 697 47.65 -0.19 0.91
N ALA A 698 48.56 -0.27 1.88
CA ALA A 698 49.22 0.88 2.50
C ALA A 698 48.28 1.91 3.16
N ILE A 699 47.00 1.58 3.40
CA ILE A 699 45.98 2.53 3.89
C ILE A 699 45.88 3.74 2.94
N ALA A 700 45.98 3.49 1.63
CA ALA A 700 45.95 4.54 0.62
C ALA A 700 44.62 5.30 0.55
N SER A 701 43.54 4.71 1.06
CA SER A 701 42.23 5.34 1.14
C SER A 701 41.84 5.61 2.59
N ALA A 702 41.62 6.89 2.90
CA ALA A 702 41.06 7.32 4.16
C ALA A 702 39.90 8.27 3.88
N LEU A 703 38.75 7.98 4.47
CA LEU A 703 37.55 8.79 4.37
C LEU A 703 37.17 9.29 5.75
N GLU A 704 36.99 10.60 5.88
CA GLU A 704 36.42 11.24 7.06
C GLU A 704 35.12 11.93 6.65
N GLU A 705 34.01 11.51 7.26
CA GLU A 705 32.68 12.06 7.05
C GLU A 705 32.20 12.69 8.35
N THR A 706 31.71 13.92 8.26
CA THR A 706 31.04 14.60 9.37
C THR A 706 29.61 14.92 8.98
N SER A 707 28.66 14.60 9.85
CA SER A 707 27.26 14.93 9.66
C SER A 707 26.64 15.48 10.94
N ILE A 708 25.58 16.27 10.78
CA ILE A 708 24.82 16.85 11.87
C ILE A 708 23.37 16.43 11.69
N GLU A 709 22.82 15.76 12.69
CA GLU A 709 21.41 15.41 12.79
C GLU A 709 20.74 16.32 13.82
N GLN A 710 19.54 16.79 13.55
CA GLN A 710 18.78 17.64 14.46
C GLN A 710 17.33 17.19 14.54
N GLY A 711 16.73 17.30 15.73
CA GLY A 711 15.35 16.92 15.96
C GLY A 711 14.69 17.71 17.08
N THR A 712 13.36 17.72 17.08
CA THR A 712 12.52 18.24 18.17
C THR A 712 11.93 17.08 18.96
N GLY A 713 11.81 17.23 20.28
CA GLY A 713 11.28 16.21 21.20
C GLY A 713 12.35 15.42 21.95
N ASN A 714 11.99 14.23 22.42
CA ASN A 714 12.90 13.34 23.14
C ASN A 714 13.83 12.60 22.17
N PRO A 715 15.15 12.55 22.43
CA PRO A 715 16.04 11.69 21.67
C PRO A 715 15.72 10.22 21.95
N PRO A 716 16.17 9.29 21.09
CA PRO A 716 16.01 7.86 21.33
C PRO A 716 16.56 7.45 22.69
N THR A 717 15.79 6.65 23.42
CA THR A 717 16.25 6.03 24.67
C THR A 717 17.38 5.04 24.37
N ALA A 718 18.40 5.04 25.22
CA ALA A 718 19.50 4.10 25.11
C ALA A 718 19.00 2.65 25.22
N GLN A 719 19.69 1.72 24.55
CA GLN A 719 19.34 0.31 24.59
C GLN A 719 19.41 -0.23 26.02
N LYS A 720 18.33 -0.85 26.48
CA LYS A 720 18.18 -1.43 27.82
C LYS A 720 17.79 -2.91 27.71
N ARG A 721 18.26 -3.73 28.64
CA ARG A 721 17.77 -5.10 28.79
C ARG A 721 16.27 -5.11 29.15
N PRO A 722 15.53 -6.14 28.73
CA PRO A 722 14.21 -6.44 29.26
C PRO A 722 14.23 -6.55 30.79
N PRO A 723 13.11 -6.23 31.46
CA PRO A 723 13.01 -6.27 32.91
C PRO A 723 13.20 -7.71 33.44
N LYS A 724 13.96 -7.85 34.53
CA LYS A 724 14.23 -9.11 35.24
C LYS A 724 13.11 -9.50 36.19
N TYR A 725 12.24 -8.55 36.53
CA TYR A 725 11.12 -8.76 37.42
C TYR A 725 9.82 -8.60 36.64
N GLU A 726 8.90 -9.53 36.85
CA GLU A 726 7.53 -9.40 36.36
C GLU A 726 6.62 -9.05 37.52
N ARG A 727 5.62 -8.22 37.21
CA ARG A 727 4.57 -7.91 38.16
C ARG A 727 3.69 -9.13 38.29
N GLU A 728 3.62 -9.70 39.49
CA GLU A 728 2.71 -10.79 39.79
C GLU A 728 1.27 -10.25 39.71
N GLU A 729 0.58 -10.55 38.61
CA GLU A 729 -0.86 -10.36 38.52
C GLU A 729 -1.57 -11.48 39.29
N PRO A 730 -2.68 -11.20 40.01
CA PRO A 730 -3.43 -12.25 40.68
C PRO A 730 -3.84 -13.32 39.65
N GLN A 731 -3.37 -14.56 39.86
CA GLN A 731 -3.48 -15.66 38.90
C GLN A 731 -4.90 -15.82 38.38
N SER A 732 -5.11 -15.38 37.14
CA SER A 732 -6.26 -15.78 36.34
C SER A 732 -5.94 -17.14 35.74
N THR A 733 -6.60 -18.18 36.25
CA THR A 733 -6.58 -19.52 35.66
C THR A 733 -7.39 -19.51 34.36
N VAL A 734 -6.88 -18.83 33.33
CA VAL A 734 -7.46 -18.90 31.99
C VAL A 734 -7.12 -20.27 31.40
N PRO A 735 -8.10 -21.06 30.96
CA PRO A 735 -7.79 -22.30 30.24
C PRO A 735 -7.03 -21.98 28.95
N LYS A 736 -6.01 -22.76 28.61
CA LYS A 736 -5.27 -22.59 27.35
C LYS A 736 -6.17 -22.91 26.16
N GLN A 737 -6.08 -22.09 25.10
CA GLN A 737 -6.80 -22.23 23.83
C GLN A 737 -6.67 -23.66 23.27
N GLN A 738 -7.80 -24.35 23.03
CA GLN A 738 -7.80 -25.76 22.62
C GLN A 738 -7.50 -25.98 21.12
N TYR A 739 -7.76 -24.98 20.26
CA TYR A 739 -7.68 -25.13 18.80
C TYR A 739 -7.14 -23.87 18.10
N ARG A 740 -6.38 -24.08 17.01
CA ARG A 740 -6.00 -23.08 16.01
C ARG A 740 -6.82 -23.30 14.73
N TYR A 741 -7.20 -22.21 14.06
CA TYR A 741 -8.00 -22.23 12.85
C TYR A 741 -7.15 -21.70 11.69
N TYR A 742 -7.08 -22.43 10.58
CA TYR A 742 -6.29 -22.04 9.41
C TYR A 742 -7.18 -21.84 8.18
N LEU A 743 -6.90 -20.78 7.43
CA LEU A 743 -7.43 -20.52 6.08
C LEU A 743 -6.35 -20.80 5.05
N GLN A 744 -6.73 -21.43 3.94
CA GLN A 744 -5.82 -21.74 2.85
C GLN A 744 -6.53 -21.62 1.50
N SER A 745 -5.82 -21.13 0.49
CA SER A 745 -6.27 -21.09 -0.90
C SER A 745 -5.97 -22.41 -1.64
N ALA A 746 -6.66 -22.65 -2.76
CA ALA A 746 -6.49 -23.85 -3.57
C ALA A 746 -5.06 -24.00 -4.12
N GLY A 747 -4.33 -25.02 -3.66
CA GLY A 747 -2.93 -25.29 -4.02
C GLY A 747 -2.00 -25.45 -2.81
N TYR A 748 -2.41 -24.95 -1.64
CA TYR A 748 -1.69 -25.14 -0.38
C TYR A 748 -2.21 -26.35 0.41
N THR A 749 -1.29 -26.96 1.15
CA THR A 749 -1.46 -28.15 1.98
C THR A 749 -1.12 -27.83 3.45
N MET A 750 -1.45 -28.74 4.36
CA MET A 750 -1.18 -28.57 5.80
C MET A 750 0.31 -28.50 6.13
N ASP A 751 1.15 -29.08 5.26
CA ASP A 751 2.59 -29.13 5.45
C ASP A 751 3.29 -27.83 5.01
N ASP A 752 2.54 -26.93 4.35
CA ASP A 752 3.06 -25.64 3.95
C ASP A 752 3.21 -24.71 5.18
N PRO A 753 4.27 -23.87 5.21
CA PRO A 753 4.56 -23.01 6.35
C PRO A 753 3.44 -21.99 6.59
N ILE A 754 3.22 -21.65 7.86
CA ILE A 754 2.26 -20.60 8.26
C ILE A 754 2.77 -19.27 7.72
N GLY A 755 2.01 -18.68 6.81
CA GLY A 755 2.38 -17.45 6.11
C GLY A 755 1.91 -16.17 6.78
N GLY A 756 1.21 -16.26 7.92
CA GLY A 756 0.77 -15.12 8.72
C GLY A 756 -0.42 -15.41 9.64
N THR A 757 -0.89 -14.36 10.32
CA THR A 757 -2.08 -14.38 11.20
C THR A 757 -3.04 -13.27 10.81
N GLU A 758 -4.32 -13.59 10.74
CA GLU A 758 -5.42 -12.66 10.48
C GLU A 758 -6.37 -12.62 11.69
N SER A 759 -6.82 -11.42 12.06
CA SER A 759 -7.65 -11.21 13.24
C SER A 759 -8.98 -10.57 12.88
N PHE A 760 -10.07 -11.21 13.31
CA PHE A 760 -11.45 -10.74 13.20
C PHE A 760 -12.01 -10.53 14.62
N PRO A 761 -11.60 -9.48 15.34
CA PRO A 761 -11.88 -9.32 16.77
C PRO A 761 -13.38 -9.15 17.08
N LEU A 762 -14.19 -8.79 16.09
CA LEU A 762 -15.63 -8.59 16.26
C LEU A 762 -16.46 -9.86 16.01
N ALA A 763 -15.88 -10.91 15.42
CA ALA A 763 -16.56 -12.17 15.18
C ALA A 763 -16.71 -12.96 16.48
N ARG A 764 -17.95 -13.18 16.90
CA ARG A 764 -18.32 -13.97 18.09
C ARG A 764 -18.38 -15.46 17.78
N THR A 765 -18.68 -15.81 16.53
CA THR A 765 -18.74 -17.20 16.06
C THR A 765 -17.69 -17.44 14.98
N LEU A 766 -17.29 -18.70 14.79
CA LEU A 766 -16.40 -19.09 13.70
C LEU A 766 -17.02 -18.76 12.32
N GLU A 767 -18.34 -18.90 12.19
CA GLU A 767 -19.06 -18.61 10.95
C GLU A 767 -19.03 -17.12 10.59
N GLU A 768 -19.19 -16.25 11.58
CA GLU A 768 -18.99 -14.80 11.41
C GLU A 768 -17.56 -14.46 10.96
N ALA A 769 -16.57 -15.16 11.51
CA ALA A 769 -15.17 -14.96 11.14
C ALA A 769 -14.87 -15.46 9.72
N LEU A 770 -15.42 -16.61 9.32
CA LEU A 770 -15.32 -17.13 7.96
C LEU A 770 -16.02 -16.22 6.95
N THR A 771 -17.17 -15.66 7.31
CA THR A 771 -17.90 -14.69 6.49
C THR A 771 -17.07 -13.42 6.31
N ALA A 772 -16.50 -12.89 7.38
CA ALA A 772 -15.62 -11.73 7.34
C ALA A 772 -14.37 -11.97 6.48
N ALA A 773 -13.74 -13.14 6.60
CA ALA A 773 -12.59 -13.54 5.81
C ALA A 773 -12.93 -13.64 4.32
N ARG A 774 -14.06 -14.29 3.97
CA ARG A 774 -14.54 -14.39 2.57
C ARG A 774 -14.80 -13.03 1.95
N CYS A 775 -15.48 -12.15 2.69
CA CYS A 775 -15.76 -10.78 2.24
C CYS A 775 -14.46 -9.98 2.04
N LYS A 776 -13.53 -10.03 3.02
CA LYS A 776 -12.22 -9.37 2.94
C LYS A 776 -11.45 -9.84 1.70
N TYR A 777 -11.29 -11.14 1.53
CA TYR A 777 -10.51 -11.71 0.44
C TYR A 777 -11.17 -11.53 -0.94
N ALA A 778 -12.50 -11.52 -1.02
CA ALA A 778 -13.20 -11.14 -2.26
C ALA A 778 -12.83 -9.71 -2.67
N ILE A 779 -12.92 -8.76 -1.73
CA ILE A 779 -12.63 -7.35 -1.99
C ILE A 779 -11.15 -7.13 -2.34
N GLU A 780 -10.23 -7.80 -1.65
CA GLU A 780 -8.79 -7.76 -1.99
C GLU A 780 -8.54 -8.33 -3.39
N ASN A 781 -9.15 -9.46 -3.73
CA ASN A 781 -9.01 -10.04 -5.06
C ASN A 781 -9.64 -9.17 -6.15
N TRP A 782 -10.74 -8.47 -5.86
CA TRP A 782 -11.28 -7.48 -6.78
C TRP A 782 -10.31 -6.32 -7.01
N ARG A 783 -9.70 -5.80 -5.94
CA ARG A 783 -8.81 -4.63 -6.01
C ARG A 783 -7.44 -4.93 -6.60
N SER A 784 -6.86 -6.08 -6.29
CA SER A 784 -5.46 -6.38 -6.61
C SER A 784 -5.32 -7.56 -7.58
N GLY A 785 -6.42 -8.18 -7.98
CA GLY A 785 -6.41 -9.19 -9.04
C GLY A 785 -6.38 -8.58 -10.43
N LEU A 786 -6.83 -9.37 -11.41
CA LEU A 786 -6.99 -8.93 -12.79
C LEU A 786 -7.95 -7.74 -12.85
N GLN A 787 -7.46 -6.62 -13.37
CA GLN A 787 -8.24 -5.43 -13.63
C GLN A 787 -8.40 -5.21 -15.13
N GLU A 788 -9.56 -4.73 -15.53
CA GLU A 788 -9.83 -4.29 -16.89
C GLU A 788 -10.28 -2.85 -16.91
N ARG A 789 -9.94 -2.14 -17.98
CA ARG A 789 -10.41 -0.79 -18.25
C ARG A 789 -11.06 -0.74 -19.61
N LEU A 790 -12.25 -0.18 -19.66
CA LEU A 790 -12.99 0.02 -20.90
C LEU A 790 -13.85 1.29 -20.80
N GLN A 791 -14.29 1.80 -21.94
CA GLN A 791 -15.22 2.93 -21.99
C GLN A 791 -16.56 2.48 -22.57
N ILE A 792 -17.64 3.09 -22.10
CA ILE A 792 -19.01 2.87 -22.59
C ILE A 792 -19.72 4.22 -22.76
N PRO A 793 -20.85 4.28 -23.50
CA PRO A 793 -21.75 5.42 -23.48
C PRO A 793 -22.10 5.81 -22.04
N GLY A 794 -22.17 7.12 -21.78
CA GLY A 794 -22.28 7.62 -20.42
C GLY A 794 -23.50 7.11 -19.66
N ASN A 795 -23.26 6.27 -18.66
CA ASN A 795 -24.29 5.69 -17.80
C ASN A 795 -24.00 6.04 -16.33
N LEU A 796 -24.70 7.06 -15.85
CA LEU A 796 -24.58 7.59 -14.49
C LEU A 796 -25.23 6.70 -13.42
N GLY A 797 -26.01 5.69 -13.86
CA GLY A 797 -26.65 4.70 -13.00
C GLY A 797 -25.67 3.65 -12.47
N ILE A 798 -24.55 3.41 -13.16
CA ILE A 798 -23.53 2.44 -12.74
C ILE A 798 -22.83 2.95 -11.49
N LYS A 799 -22.82 2.13 -10.43
CA LYS A 799 -22.19 2.44 -9.15
C LYS A 799 -21.03 1.51 -8.86
N GLU A 800 -20.14 1.97 -7.99
CA GLU A 800 -19.09 1.12 -7.43
C GLU A 800 -19.70 -0.10 -6.72
N GLY A 801 -19.09 -1.27 -6.95
CA GLY A 801 -19.53 -2.56 -6.45
C GLY A 801 -20.60 -3.25 -7.28
N ASP A 802 -21.19 -2.59 -8.29
CA ASP A 802 -22.15 -3.26 -9.18
C ASP A 802 -21.47 -4.35 -10.02
N ARG A 803 -22.23 -5.36 -10.41
CA ARG A 803 -21.80 -6.37 -11.37
C ARG A 803 -21.88 -5.80 -12.77
N PHE A 804 -20.84 -6.05 -13.55
CA PHE A 804 -20.72 -5.60 -14.93
C PHE A 804 -20.37 -6.80 -15.81
N ASN A 805 -21.32 -7.20 -16.64
CA ASN A 805 -21.19 -8.33 -17.55
C ASN A 805 -21.07 -7.78 -18.97
N TYR A 806 -20.10 -8.27 -19.74
CA TYR A 806 -19.95 -7.82 -21.12
C TYR A 806 -19.35 -8.88 -22.04
N TRP A 807 -19.54 -8.68 -23.34
CA TRP A 807 -18.92 -9.50 -24.39
C TRP A 807 -17.76 -8.76 -25.04
N CYS A 808 -16.64 -9.44 -25.23
CA CYS A 808 -15.50 -8.93 -25.98
C CYS A 808 -14.71 -10.09 -26.58
N ASN A 809 -14.33 -9.98 -27.86
CA ASN A 809 -13.59 -11.00 -28.60
C ASN A 809 -14.23 -12.41 -28.56
N GLY A 810 -15.57 -12.48 -28.56
CA GLY A 810 -16.31 -13.74 -28.47
C GLY A 810 -16.31 -14.41 -27.09
N GLU A 811 -15.83 -13.72 -26.05
CA GLU A 811 -15.86 -14.19 -24.67
C GLU A 811 -16.89 -13.44 -23.83
N TYR A 812 -17.62 -14.17 -22.97
CA TYR A 812 -18.47 -13.58 -21.94
C TYR A 812 -17.67 -13.39 -20.65
N ARG A 813 -17.62 -12.14 -20.16
CA ARG A 813 -16.83 -11.71 -19.00
C ARG A 813 -17.73 -11.16 -17.90
N GLU A 814 -17.51 -11.64 -16.67
CA GLU A 814 -18.22 -11.19 -15.46
C GLU A 814 -17.24 -10.40 -14.59
N ARG A 815 -17.61 -9.16 -14.25
CA ARG A 815 -16.77 -8.22 -13.51
C ARG A 815 -17.54 -7.50 -12.40
N VAL A 816 -16.79 -6.86 -11.50
CA VAL A 816 -17.28 -5.89 -10.52
C VAL A 816 -16.76 -4.50 -10.87
N VAL A 817 -17.59 -3.48 -10.71
CA VAL A 817 -17.18 -2.08 -10.93
C VAL A 817 -16.35 -1.61 -9.74
N LEU A 818 -15.04 -1.45 -9.95
CA LEU A 818 -14.13 -0.87 -8.96
C LEU A 818 -14.11 0.65 -9.02
N GLY A 819 -14.32 1.20 -10.21
CA GLY A 819 -14.38 2.64 -10.41
C GLY A 819 -15.19 2.99 -11.64
N ALA A 820 -15.89 4.12 -11.57
CA ALA A 820 -16.62 4.69 -12.69
C ALA A 820 -16.27 6.17 -12.77
N SER A 821 -15.57 6.57 -13.83
CA SER A 821 -15.25 7.96 -14.15
C SER A 821 -16.10 8.38 -15.35
N THR A 822 -17.09 9.23 -15.12
CA THR A 822 -17.95 9.75 -16.19
C THR A 822 -17.55 11.15 -16.55
N THR A 823 -17.18 11.34 -17.81
CA THR A 823 -16.86 12.65 -18.40
C THR A 823 -18.09 13.14 -19.15
N LEU A 824 -18.64 14.27 -18.70
CA LEU A 824 -19.74 14.99 -19.34
C LEU A 824 -19.16 16.16 -20.13
N ASN A 825 -19.41 16.19 -21.43
CA ASN A 825 -19.05 17.32 -22.29
C ASN A 825 -20.31 18.15 -22.55
N ILE A 826 -20.32 19.39 -22.07
CA ILE A 826 -21.41 20.34 -22.30
C ILE A 826 -21.08 21.11 -23.59
N LEU A 827 -21.82 20.82 -24.65
CA LEU A 827 -21.61 21.41 -25.98
C LEU A 827 -22.18 22.82 -26.10
N GLY A 828 -23.08 23.19 -25.19
CA GLY A 828 -23.77 24.48 -25.14
C GLY A 828 -25.28 24.33 -24.96
N ILE A 829 -26.01 25.42 -25.08
CA ILE A 829 -27.48 25.47 -24.97
C ILE A 829 -28.08 25.70 -26.35
N VAL A 830 -29.02 24.84 -26.75
CA VAL A 830 -29.81 24.97 -27.99
C VAL A 830 -31.29 24.92 -27.61
N ASP A 831 -32.07 25.90 -28.05
CA ASP A 831 -33.50 26.04 -27.73
C ASP A 831 -33.80 26.02 -26.21
N GLY A 832 -32.90 26.61 -25.40
CA GLY A 832 -33.03 26.65 -23.95
C GLY A 832 -32.72 25.33 -23.23
N GLN A 833 -32.27 24.29 -23.96
CA GLN A 833 -31.86 23.02 -23.38
C GLN A 833 -30.35 22.77 -23.56
N PRO A 834 -29.63 22.35 -22.50
CA PRO A 834 -28.23 22.01 -22.63
C PRO A 834 -28.06 20.74 -23.47
N ARG A 835 -27.09 20.74 -24.38
CA ARG A 835 -26.69 19.56 -25.16
C ARG A 835 -25.47 18.96 -24.49
N VAL A 836 -25.65 17.81 -23.85
CA VAL A 836 -24.60 17.13 -23.07
C VAL A 836 -24.35 15.76 -23.68
N THR A 837 -23.09 15.43 -23.94
CA THR A 837 -22.66 14.06 -24.28
C THR A 837 -21.87 13.47 -23.12
N ALA A 838 -21.91 12.16 -22.93
CA ALA A 838 -21.27 11.53 -21.79
C ALA A 838 -20.52 10.25 -22.20
N VAL A 839 -19.34 10.03 -21.60
CA VAL A 839 -18.58 8.77 -21.68
C VAL A 839 -18.29 8.31 -20.25
N THR A 840 -18.50 7.03 -19.97
CA THR A 840 -18.12 6.44 -18.69
C THR A 840 -16.94 5.49 -18.90
N SER A 841 -15.79 5.83 -18.32
CA SER A 841 -14.64 4.96 -18.19
C SER A 841 -14.79 4.11 -16.95
N LEU A 842 -14.76 2.79 -17.12
CA LEU A 842 -14.91 1.82 -16.05
C LEU A 842 -13.57 1.18 -15.73
N THR A 843 -13.28 1.07 -14.43
CA THR A 843 -12.26 0.17 -13.90
C THR A 843 -12.99 -1.02 -13.31
N LEU A 844 -12.70 -2.21 -13.82
CA LEU A 844 -13.41 -3.44 -13.55
C LEU A 844 -12.49 -4.45 -12.88
N GLY A 845 -12.93 -5.06 -11.79
CA GLY A 845 -12.26 -6.19 -11.15
C GLY A 845 -12.93 -7.51 -11.55
N ARG A 846 -12.22 -8.63 -11.46
CA ARG A 846 -12.81 -9.93 -11.77
C ARG A 846 -13.88 -10.34 -10.75
N TRP A 847 -15.08 -10.68 -11.22
CA TRP A 847 -16.10 -11.33 -10.39
C TRP A 847 -15.77 -12.83 -10.30
N GLY A 848 -15.58 -13.38 -9.09
CA GLY A 848 -15.02 -14.74 -8.89
C GLY A 848 -15.91 -15.87 -9.44
N LEU A 849 -15.29 -16.94 -9.97
CA LEU A 849 -15.92 -18.24 -10.29
C LEU A 849 -15.16 -19.31 -9.47
N ALA A 850 -15.78 -20.23 -8.73
CA ALA A 850 -16.92 -21.06 -9.11
C ALA A 850 -18.03 -21.15 -8.03
N GLY A 851 -19.26 -21.40 -8.47
CA GLY A 851 -20.40 -21.71 -7.61
C GLY A 851 -21.15 -20.52 -7.02
N GLN A 852 -20.48 -19.58 -6.36
CA GLN A 852 -21.13 -18.43 -5.69
C GLN A 852 -20.23 -17.17 -5.50
N GLY A 853 -19.30 -16.85 -6.40
CA GLY A 853 -18.66 -15.52 -6.39
C GLY A 853 -17.43 -15.31 -5.49
N PHE A 854 -16.95 -16.34 -4.78
CA PHE A 854 -15.83 -16.23 -3.84
C PHE A 854 -14.67 -17.17 -4.21
N PRO A 855 -13.40 -16.81 -3.91
CA PRO A 855 -12.29 -17.75 -4.01
C PRO A 855 -12.56 -18.99 -3.13
N ASP A 856 -12.24 -20.19 -3.63
CA ASP A 856 -12.34 -21.45 -2.89
C ASP A 856 -11.33 -21.45 -1.73
N ILE A 857 -11.77 -20.88 -0.60
CA ILE A 857 -11.02 -20.88 0.64
C ILE A 857 -11.52 -22.06 1.46
N SER A 858 -10.61 -22.99 1.76
CA SER A 858 -10.88 -24.07 2.69
C SER A 858 -10.43 -23.69 4.09
N TYR A 859 -11.16 -24.16 5.10
CA TYR A 859 -10.80 -23.97 6.51
C TYR A 859 -10.48 -25.30 7.16
N LYS A 860 -9.50 -25.31 8.06
CA LYS A 860 -9.16 -26.49 8.88
C LYS A 860 -8.94 -26.12 10.34
N LYS A 861 -9.41 -26.99 11.24
CA LYS A 861 -9.30 -26.87 12.70
C LYS A 861 -8.22 -27.83 13.21
N VAL A 862 -7.21 -27.31 13.90
CA VAL A 862 -6.08 -28.10 14.44
C VAL A 862 -6.05 -27.98 15.95
N SER A 863 -5.91 -29.09 16.67
CA SER A 863 -5.73 -29.09 18.12
C SER A 863 -4.35 -28.55 18.49
N VAL A 864 -4.27 -27.64 19.47
CA VAL A 864 -2.99 -27.19 20.01
C VAL A 864 -2.32 -28.37 20.72
N PRO A 865 -1.12 -28.83 20.31
CA PRO A 865 -0.44 -29.91 21.00
C PRO A 865 -0.21 -29.51 22.46
N LYS A 866 -0.53 -30.40 23.40
CA LYS A 866 -0.19 -30.21 24.82
C LYS A 866 1.32 -29.97 24.90
N GLN A 867 1.75 -28.83 25.45
CA GLN A 867 3.16 -28.56 25.74
C GLN A 867 3.75 -29.77 26.48
N VAL A 868 4.62 -30.51 25.80
CA VAL A 868 5.46 -31.51 26.45
C VAL A 868 6.60 -30.72 27.05
N ASN A 869 6.68 -30.68 28.38
CA ASN A 869 7.84 -30.17 29.10
C ASN A 869 9.03 -31.10 28.80
N SER A 870 9.69 -30.91 27.67
CA SER A 870 10.95 -31.55 27.38
C SER A 870 12.03 -30.85 28.20
N ALA A 871 12.35 -31.43 29.36
CA ALA A 871 13.57 -31.13 30.08
C ALA A 871 14.77 -31.48 29.19
N ILE A 872 15.35 -30.48 28.53
CA ILE A 872 16.59 -30.63 27.79
C ILE A 872 17.72 -30.60 28.82
N SER A 873 18.32 -31.77 29.08
CA SER A 873 19.55 -31.86 29.87
C SER A 873 20.70 -31.37 28.99
N VAL A 874 21.23 -30.18 29.28
CA VAL A 874 22.42 -29.65 28.62
C VAL A 874 23.65 -30.27 29.28
N LEU A 875 24.30 -31.21 28.60
CA LEU A 875 25.69 -31.58 28.87
C LEU A 875 26.58 -30.42 28.41
N GLY A 876 27.05 -29.61 29.35
CA GLY A 876 27.96 -28.51 29.09
C GLY A 876 29.33 -29.00 28.62
N PHE A 877 29.78 -28.53 27.47
CA PHE A 877 31.18 -28.64 27.05
C PHE A 877 31.93 -27.37 27.50
N GLN A 878 32.94 -27.53 28.36
CA GLN A 878 33.91 -26.48 28.63
C GLN A 878 34.97 -26.48 27.52
N VAL A 879 35.08 -25.38 26.77
CA VAL A 879 36.29 -25.07 25.99
C VAL A 879 36.93 -23.85 26.62
N VAL A 880 37.86 -24.08 27.54
CA VAL A 880 38.81 -23.07 28.02
C VAL A 880 40.10 -23.28 27.23
N SER A 881 40.45 -22.35 26.35
CA SER A 881 41.81 -22.28 25.81
C SER A 881 42.73 -21.71 26.88
N ALA A 882 43.65 -22.54 27.38
CA ALA A 882 44.60 -22.21 28.44
C ALA A 882 45.75 -21.27 28.00
N GLN A 883 45.70 -20.70 26.80
CA GLN A 883 46.86 -20.02 26.17
C GLN A 883 46.73 -18.49 26.02
N LEU A 884 45.59 -17.88 26.36
CA LEU A 884 45.43 -16.41 26.37
C LEU A 884 45.33 -15.88 27.80
N GLY A 885 46.32 -16.23 28.62
CA GLY A 885 46.53 -15.63 29.93
C GLY A 885 47.25 -14.29 29.80
N GLN A 886 46.52 -13.23 29.48
CA GLN A 886 46.77 -11.84 29.91
C GLN A 886 45.70 -10.91 29.31
N VAL A 887 45.02 -10.16 30.18
CA VAL A 887 44.15 -9.04 29.81
C VAL A 887 45.06 -7.97 29.18
N LEU A 888 44.86 -7.69 27.89
CA LEU A 888 45.51 -6.56 27.22
C LEU A 888 45.20 -5.25 27.95
N ASP A 889 46.23 -4.56 28.42
CA ASP A 889 46.12 -3.21 28.99
C ASP A 889 45.89 -2.20 27.86
N TRP A 890 44.63 -1.79 27.71
CA TRP A 890 44.15 -0.88 26.67
C TRP A 890 44.74 0.54 26.75
N SER A 891 45.40 0.91 27.86
CA SER A 891 46.09 2.20 27.97
C SER A 891 47.34 2.29 27.07
N ASN A 892 47.82 1.17 26.53
CA ASN A 892 49.02 1.09 25.70
C ASN A 892 48.76 1.02 24.18
N ILE A 893 47.50 0.90 23.73
CA ILE A 893 47.17 0.90 22.30
C ILE A 893 46.99 2.36 21.85
N ARG A 894 48.07 2.98 21.39
CA ARG A 894 48.04 4.33 20.79
C ARG A 894 47.67 4.23 19.30
N SER A 895 46.56 4.88 18.91
CA SER A 895 46.27 5.21 17.51
C SER A 895 47.39 6.08 16.93
N ARG A 896 47.80 5.83 15.68
CA ARG A 896 48.88 6.59 14.98
C ARG A 896 48.57 8.08 14.78
N ARG A 897 47.36 8.57 15.08
CA ARG A 897 46.96 9.98 14.89
C ARG A 897 47.01 10.86 16.15
N ASN A 898 47.52 10.38 17.28
CA ASN A 898 47.86 11.24 18.44
C ASN A 898 49.22 10.83 19.02
N PRO A 899 50.28 11.68 18.96
CA PRO A 899 51.44 11.50 19.82
C PRO A 899 51.06 11.54 21.31
#